data_AF-A0A093XNH6-F1
#
_entry.id   AF-A0A093XNH6-F1
#
_cell.length_a   1.000
_cell.length_b   1.000
_cell.length_c   1.000
_cell.angle_alpha   90.00
_cell.angle_beta   90.00
_cell.angle_gamma   90.00
#
_symmetry.space_group_name_H-M   'P 1'
#
loop_
_entity.id
_entity.type
_entity.pdbx_description
1 polymer ?
#
loop_
_entity_poly.entity_id
_entity_poly.type
_entity_poly.pdbx_seq_one_letter_code
_entity_poly.pdbx_strand_id
1 'polypeptide(L)'
;MADTDGRAVTPTSTQYESDTAHGSKVTSHSNMKDEKIGLEDVTLSKSLTLGKSEGDGTSDANEQHPSRPWLRRILKHWRHPLYAAIWLLFTGWWIAGLILHRHDLGWLVPFLLYLAITLRILFLYVPITVVTVPMRWVWDKTATPIVGVIPQRWRTLASAVLVIGVVLVGAFASPESADNTRSNRAISLMGLVLLISFLYFTSRDRKRVDWHPVIVGMLVQFIIALFVLRTKAGYDIFHFISILATDLLGFAKDGVEFLTTTPLPSSISSWFLVTTIPAIIFFVSFVQLLYYMGVLQWFLAKFAVFFFWSMRVSGAEAVVAAASPFIGQGESVMLIRPFVEYLTMAEIHQVMCSGFATISGSVLIAYVAMGVDPQALVSACVMSIPASLAVSKLRWPEQEENLTSGRVVIPEDDEHRPANALEAFTNGAWLGLKIASMISATLLCIISLIGLINGLLTWWGRYINIDGPDLTLELILGYLCYPIAFFLGVSRDNNDIFLVAQLIGLKLITNEFVAYNALQTNPIYANLSPRSRIIVTYALCGFANIGSLGNQIGVLAQLAPGRTSDVSRVAVSALITGAFSTLTSANIAGMTYGMVGTSANEMGQQTMVPASAPHILLRAILGNSLMSTLEYSERGNALFGAVTSLTALGFMQIGSVPQPPNIQYTPKANNQQCIRDRYDNGLMGGLVNGTPFKESFNYPGPIMLGLIVSIIGIGAFLGSVTAAIFGESLGRKNSIAVGVVVMFLGSLLQATAYTRVHLIVARVVAGIGLGMVNSTGPVMLAEYAPRATRGLYVCMQLTTLNFGVCLVSWIDYGFSLYTGSYTWRIPVILQCLFLFIMLGLLAIVDESPRWLAAHHRQEEALDVLQRVNKNKMTEAEILALHEDILSTILVEENLGAGSWRDLLKNDRIQSQRRFLIACGIQIFQQFGGINAIVYYSGTIFEQSIGLSAHISSLMSGFLQTWFFVASFIPWFLIDRIGRRPLLLSMIAIMAAVMAIQAALTYQIQHNTVIAYKSGIAAAAILFVFQGAFTIGFQATVWVYPSEILPLRLRQRGSSISTAANWICNFMIVKITPHAIANIGWRFYIIFAVLNTLWLPIIYFFFPETRGLQLEDVDRLFAKDGDGVFRLPFADKGTVNTVEVSRA
;
A
#
# COMPACT_ATOMS: atom_id res chain seq x y z
N MET A 1 55.12 60.38 16.50
CA MET A 1 54.06 61.10 15.77
C MET A 1 52.81 60.24 15.92
N ALA A 2 52.11 60.29 17.06
CA ALA A 2 51.32 61.41 17.62
C ALA A 2 49.96 61.56 16.90
N ASP A 3 48.80 61.79 17.52
CA ASP A 3 48.31 61.77 18.94
C ASP A 3 46.76 61.96 18.88
N THR A 4 45.87 61.65 19.84
CA THR A 4 45.95 61.12 21.24
C THR A 4 44.60 60.45 21.64
N ASP A 5 44.60 59.67 22.74
CA ASP A 5 43.60 59.52 23.83
C ASP A 5 42.05 59.51 23.62
N GLY A 6 41.25 58.75 24.41
CA GLY A 6 41.62 57.79 25.47
C GLY A 6 40.52 57.53 26.55
N ARG A 7 40.82 56.56 27.43
CA ARG A 7 40.10 56.10 28.66
C ARG A 7 38.91 55.13 28.44
N ALA A 8 38.87 53.88 28.94
CA ALA A 8 39.23 53.26 30.25
C ALA A 8 38.19 53.55 31.37
N VAL A 9 37.81 52.67 32.31
CA VAL A 9 38.26 51.29 32.66
C VAL A 9 37.23 50.59 33.60
N THR A 10 37.24 49.26 33.72
CA THR A 10 36.48 48.43 34.72
C THR A 10 37.06 48.55 36.15
N PRO A 11 36.33 48.36 37.29
CA PRO A 11 36.10 47.00 37.81
C PRO A 11 34.94 46.76 38.82
N THR A 12 34.85 45.49 39.26
CA THR A 12 34.19 44.88 40.44
C THR A 12 34.19 45.74 41.73
N SER A 13 33.29 45.61 42.72
CA SER A 13 32.97 44.38 43.49
C SER A 13 31.86 44.56 44.57
N THR A 14 31.44 43.42 45.17
CA THR A 14 30.95 43.22 46.56
C THR A 14 29.66 43.87 47.09
N GLN A 15 28.71 42.97 47.47
CA GLN A 15 27.92 42.90 48.72
C GLN A 15 27.11 44.14 49.19
N TYR A 16 25.82 43.96 49.50
CA TYR A 16 25.39 43.65 50.89
C TYR A 16 23.90 43.22 51.00
N GLU A 17 23.65 42.40 52.01
CA GLU A 17 22.42 42.09 52.76
C GLU A 17 21.03 41.82 52.12
N SER A 18 20.51 40.68 52.55
CA SER A 18 19.11 40.29 52.69
C SER A 18 18.27 41.27 53.52
N ASP A 19 16.95 41.31 53.29
CA ASP A 19 16.06 40.93 54.39
C ASP A 19 14.68 40.38 53.98
N THR A 20 14.08 39.79 55.00
CA THR A 20 13.01 38.81 55.17
C THR A 20 11.57 39.15 54.74
N ALA A 21 10.92 38.08 54.27
CA ALA A 21 9.58 37.60 54.65
C ALA A 21 8.36 38.54 54.72
N HIS A 22 7.28 38.13 54.04
CA HIS A 22 6.04 37.73 54.72
C HIS A 22 5.18 36.82 53.82
N GLY A 23 4.53 35.82 54.41
CA GLY A 23 3.58 34.95 53.71
C GLY A 23 2.23 34.89 54.44
N SER A 24 1.13 34.79 53.70
CA SER A 24 -0.19 34.51 54.30
C SER A 24 -1.17 33.78 53.35
N LYS A 25 -1.59 32.60 53.82
CA LYS A 25 -2.95 32.02 53.77
C LYS A 25 -3.77 32.02 52.45
N VAL A 26 -3.76 30.85 51.80
CA VAL A 26 -4.92 29.95 51.57
C VAL A 26 -6.34 30.47 51.84
N THR A 27 -7.18 30.48 50.80
CA THR A 27 -8.59 29.98 50.65
C THR A 27 -9.18 30.56 49.34
N SER A 28 -10.16 30.04 48.58
CA SER A 28 -10.77 28.73 48.28
C SER A 28 -12.01 29.02 47.39
N HIS A 29 -12.27 28.24 46.32
CA HIS A 29 -13.50 28.27 45.46
C HIS A 29 -13.73 29.57 44.62
N SER A 30 -14.14 29.58 43.35
CA SER A 30 -15.04 28.71 42.58
C SER A 30 -15.07 29.07 41.07
N ASN A 31 -15.54 28.13 40.23
CA ASN A 31 -16.25 28.29 38.93
C ASN A 31 -15.97 29.48 37.98
N MET A 32 -15.39 29.16 36.81
CA MET A 32 -15.88 29.56 35.47
C MET A 32 -15.39 28.48 34.48
N LYS A 33 -16.25 27.52 34.07
CA LYS A 33 -17.15 27.58 32.91
C LYS A 33 -16.41 27.81 31.57
N ASP A 34 -16.36 26.75 30.77
CA ASP A 34 -15.99 26.81 29.35
C ASP A 34 -16.87 27.77 28.58
N GLU A 35 -16.26 28.63 27.77
CA GLU A 35 -16.95 29.34 26.69
C GLU A 35 -16.27 28.99 25.36
N LYS A 36 -16.93 28.10 24.59
CA LYS A 36 -16.49 27.70 23.26
C LYS A 36 -16.75 28.84 22.28
N ILE A 37 -15.70 29.47 21.77
CA ILE A 37 -15.80 30.34 20.59
C ILE A 37 -15.43 29.53 19.35
N GLY A 38 -16.28 29.61 18.33
CA GLY A 38 -16.18 28.79 17.11
C GLY A 38 -15.04 29.21 16.19
N LEU A 39 -14.49 28.23 15.46
CA LEU A 39 -13.66 28.47 14.29
C LEU A 39 -14.55 28.70 13.07
N GLU A 40 -14.78 29.96 12.72
CA GLU A 40 -15.08 30.36 11.34
C GLU A 40 -13.80 30.73 10.60
N ASP A 41 -13.77 30.52 9.28
CA ASP A 41 -12.63 30.83 8.41
C ASP A 41 -12.35 32.34 8.37
N VAL A 42 -11.36 32.80 9.13
CA VAL A 42 -10.81 34.16 8.99
C VAL A 42 -9.61 34.15 8.05
N THR A 43 -9.78 34.80 6.90
CA THR A 43 -8.77 35.00 5.86
C THR A 43 -7.56 35.81 6.36
N LEU A 44 -6.52 35.14 6.85
CA LEU A 44 -5.25 35.78 7.21
C LEU A 44 -4.35 36.03 5.98
N SER A 45 -4.84 36.81 5.02
CA SER A 45 -4.11 37.24 3.81
C SER A 45 -3.79 38.74 3.80
N LYS A 46 -3.81 39.39 4.98
CA LYS A 46 -3.51 40.83 5.16
C LYS A 46 -2.87 41.11 6.53
N SER A 47 -1.60 40.74 6.69
CA SER A 47 -0.78 41.23 7.82
C SER A 47 0.72 41.07 7.55
N LEU A 48 1.23 41.69 6.47
CA LEU A 48 2.66 41.89 6.21
C LEU A 48 2.88 42.97 5.13
N THR A 49 2.27 44.14 5.34
CA THR A 49 2.52 45.36 4.54
C THR A 49 2.53 46.58 5.46
N LEU A 50 3.66 46.79 6.14
CA LEU A 50 4.09 48.04 6.79
C LEU A 50 5.54 47.80 7.28
N GLY A 51 6.54 48.62 6.96
CA GLY A 51 6.49 49.83 6.14
C GLY A 51 7.77 50.04 5.31
N LYS A 52 7.62 50.85 4.25
CA LYS A 52 8.74 51.60 3.66
C LYS A 52 8.82 52.93 4.40
N SER A 53 10.00 53.28 4.92
CA SER A 53 10.31 54.67 5.22
C SER A 53 10.64 55.40 3.91
N GLU A 54 10.12 56.60 3.74
CA GLU A 54 10.55 57.49 2.67
C GLU A 54 11.99 57.96 2.93
N GLY A 55 12.79 58.02 1.88
CA GLY A 55 14.18 58.45 1.89
C GLY A 55 14.62 58.68 0.46
N ASP A 56 14.68 59.95 0.06
CA ASP A 56 15.08 60.38 -1.27
C ASP A 56 16.60 60.22 -1.48
N GLY A 57 17.03 59.88 -2.69
CA GLY A 57 18.43 59.54 -2.98
C GLY A 57 18.61 58.74 -4.27
N THR A 58 19.03 59.42 -5.33
CA THR A 58 19.29 58.85 -6.66
C THR A 58 20.57 58.00 -6.72
N SER A 59 20.47 56.75 -7.21
CA SER A 59 21.54 56.11 -8.00
C SER A 59 21.02 54.91 -8.82
N ASP A 60 21.58 54.78 -10.01
CA ASP A 60 21.07 54.09 -11.20
C ASP A 60 20.93 52.54 -11.20
N ALA A 61 20.31 52.08 -12.28
CA ALA A 61 20.48 50.79 -12.95
C ALA A 61 19.93 49.52 -12.27
N ASN A 62 18.67 49.20 -12.59
CA ASN A 62 18.24 47.81 -12.73
C ASN A 62 17.28 47.66 -13.93
N GLU A 63 17.79 47.16 -15.06
CA GLU A 63 17.02 46.98 -16.30
C GLU A 63 15.98 45.85 -16.15
N GLN A 64 14.74 46.20 -15.82
CA GLN A 64 13.64 45.23 -15.81
C GLN A 64 13.18 44.88 -17.23
N HIS A 65 13.58 43.71 -17.73
CA HIS A 65 13.05 43.18 -18.99
C HIS A 65 11.51 43.02 -18.95
N PRO A 66 10.75 43.64 -19.89
CA PRO A 66 9.30 43.61 -19.86
C PRO A 66 8.75 42.28 -20.41
N SER A 67 8.52 41.30 -19.53
CA SER A 67 7.89 40.03 -19.91
C SER A 67 6.42 40.26 -20.32
N ARG A 68 6.14 40.15 -21.64
CA ARG A 68 4.85 40.56 -22.25
C ARG A 68 3.66 39.79 -21.65
N PRO A 69 2.68 40.46 -21.00
CA PRO A 69 1.59 39.78 -20.28
C PRO A 69 0.61 39.02 -21.19
N TRP A 70 0.52 39.38 -22.47
CA TRP A 70 -0.29 38.69 -23.47
C TRP A 70 0.20 37.26 -23.77
N LEU A 71 1.52 37.07 -23.92
CA LEU A 71 2.13 35.75 -24.14
C LEU A 71 1.87 34.80 -22.97
N ARG A 72 1.96 35.30 -21.72
CA ARG A 72 1.58 34.53 -20.52
C ARG A 72 0.11 34.11 -20.52
N ARG A 73 -0.83 34.94 -21.02
CA ARG A 73 -2.26 34.57 -21.13
C ARG A 73 -2.49 33.49 -22.18
N ILE A 74 -1.87 33.60 -23.36
CA ILE A 74 -1.93 32.58 -24.42
C ILE A 74 -1.35 31.25 -23.92
N LEU A 75 -0.12 31.27 -23.38
CA LEU A 75 0.53 30.06 -22.85
C LEU A 75 -0.28 29.40 -21.73
N LYS A 76 -0.98 30.17 -20.89
CA LYS A 76 -1.85 29.63 -19.83
C LYS A 76 -3.11 28.96 -20.40
N HIS A 77 -3.69 29.49 -21.48
CA HIS A 77 -4.86 28.89 -22.14
C HIS A 77 -4.49 27.64 -22.96
N TRP A 78 -3.38 27.68 -23.70
CA TRP A 78 -2.90 26.57 -24.52
C TRP A 78 -2.20 25.44 -23.73
N ARG A 79 -1.91 25.64 -22.43
CA ARG A 79 -1.22 24.65 -21.59
C ARG A 79 -1.98 23.31 -21.49
N HIS A 80 -3.30 23.39 -21.36
CA HIS A 80 -4.17 22.22 -21.22
C HIS A 80 -4.27 21.37 -22.50
N PRO A 81 -4.57 21.94 -23.70
CA PRO A 81 -4.53 21.18 -24.95
C PRO A 81 -3.12 20.70 -25.30
N LEU A 82 -2.05 21.42 -24.93
CA LEU A 82 -0.67 20.94 -25.09
C LEU A 82 -0.41 19.67 -24.27
N TYR A 83 -0.82 19.63 -23.00
CA TYR A 83 -0.70 18.42 -22.18
C TYR A 83 -1.56 17.27 -22.72
N ALA A 84 -2.76 17.54 -23.24
CA ALA A 84 -3.60 16.52 -23.86
C ALA A 84 -2.97 15.97 -25.16
N ALA A 85 -2.36 16.82 -25.99
CA ALA A 85 -1.66 16.41 -27.21
C ALA A 85 -0.43 15.55 -26.88
N ILE A 86 0.38 15.95 -25.89
CA ILE A 86 1.51 15.17 -25.38
C ILE A 86 1.01 13.80 -24.87
N TRP A 87 -0.05 13.79 -24.05
CA TRP A 87 -0.61 12.54 -23.54
C TRP A 87 -1.06 11.61 -24.67
N LEU A 88 -1.86 12.09 -25.63
CA LEU A 88 -2.32 11.31 -26.78
C LEU A 88 -1.16 10.77 -27.62
N LEU A 89 -0.10 11.56 -27.84
CA LEU A 89 1.10 11.12 -28.57
C LEU A 89 1.81 9.98 -27.85
N PHE A 90 2.03 10.08 -26.54
CA PHE A 90 2.64 9.00 -25.76
C PHE A 90 1.72 7.77 -25.58
N THR A 91 0.40 7.96 -25.52
CA THR A 91 -0.58 6.84 -25.59
C THR A 91 -0.46 6.10 -26.92
N GLY A 92 -0.39 6.83 -28.05
CA GLY A 92 -0.21 6.24 -29.38
C GLY A 92 1.11 5.52 -29.53
N TRP A 93 2.21 6.09 -29.02
CA TRP A 93 3.53 5.46 -29.03
C TRP A 93 3.59 4.20 -28.15
N TRP A 94 2.94 4.21 -26.97
CA TRP A 94 2.82 3.01 -26.14
C TRP A 94 1.99 1.91 -26.81
N ILE A 95 0.86 2.24 -27.44
CA ILE A 95 0.05 1.29 -28.21
C ILE A 95 0.87 0.71 -29.37
N ALA A 96 1.62 1.53 -30.11
CA ALA A 96 2.52 1.07 -31.16
C ALA A 96 3.60 0.12 -30.61
N GLY A 97 4.22 0.47 -29.47
CA GLY A 97 5.20 -0.38 -28.77
C GLY A 97 4.63 -1.74 -28.35
N LEU A 98 3.40 -1.78 -27.82
CA LEU A 98 2.69 -3.02 -27.49
C LEU A 98 2.38 -3.89 -28.72
N ILE A 99 2.12 -3.27 -29.88
CA ILE A 99 1.81 -4.00 -31.12
C ILE A 99 3.09 -4.54 -31.77
N LEU A 100 4.14 -3.72 -31.88
CA LEU A 100 5.41 -4.03 -32.52
C LEU A 100 6.27 -4.99 -31.68
N HIS A 101 6.44 -4.71 -30.40
CA HIS A 101 7.31 -5.49 -29.48
C HIS A 101 6.54 -6.46 -28.60
N ARG A 102 5.36 -6.93 -29.03
CA ARG A 102 4.46 -7.86 -28.29
C ARG A 102 5.11 -9.15 -27.75
N HIS A 103 6.29 -9.52 -28.23
CA HIS A 103 7.01 -10.75 -27.86
C HIS A 103 8.30 -10.51 -27.07
N ASP A 104 8.77 -9.26 -27.00
CA ASP A 104 10.04 -8.88 -26.36
C ASP A 104 9.76 -7.90 -25.20
N LEU A 105 10.75 -7.62 -24.36
CA LEU A 105 10.60 -6.58 -23.32
C LEU A 105 10.62 -5.14 -23.87
N GLY A 106 10.73 -4.95 -25.19
CA GLY A 106 10.76 -3.63 -25.84
C GLY A 106 9.51 -2.76 -25.63
N TRP A 107 8.36 -3.34 -25.27
CA TRP A 107 7.15 -2.57 -24.91
C TRP A 107 7.19 -1.98 -23.48
N LEU A 108 8.06 -2.51 -22.61
CA LEU A 108 8.16 -2.09 -21.21
C LEU A 108 8.64 -0.63 -21.10
N VAL A 109 9.57 -0.22 -21.96
CA VAL A 109 10.13 1.14 -21.95
C VAL A 109 9.09 2.20 -22.36
N PRO A 110 8.35 2.04 -23.48
CA PRO A 110 7.18 2.88 -23.77
C PRO A 110 6.13 2.88 -22.66
N PHE A 111 5.85 1.73 -22.03
CA PHE A 111 4.87 1.65 -20.95
C PHE A 111 5.28 2.44 -19.70
N LEU A 112 6.53 2.30 -19.24
CA LEU A 112 7.02 3.01 -18.06
C LEU A 112 7.08 4.53 -18.30
N LEU A 113 7.49 4.97 -19.50
CA LEU A 113 7.48 6.39 -19.84
C LEU A 113 6.06 6.95 -20.00
N TYR A 114 5.15 6.21 -20.65
CA TYR A 114 3.73 6.55 -20.73
C TYR A 114 3.09 6.64 -19.35
N LEU A 115 3.39 5.70 -18.45
CA LEU A 115 2.90 5.70 -17.07
C LEU A 115 3.43 6.91 -16.31
N ALA A 116 4.72 7.23 -16.39
CA ALA A 116 5.31 8.40 -15.74
C ALA A 116 4.68 9.72 -16.24
N ILE A 117 4.49 9.87 -17.55
CA ILE A 117 3.85 11.05 -18.16
C ILE A 117 2.38 11.14 -17.75
N THR A 118 1.64 10.03 -17.81
CA THR A 118 0.22 9.97 -17.41
C THR A 118 0.05 10.30 -15.93
N LEU A 119 0.89 9.76 -15.05
CA LEU A 119 0.88 10.08 -13.62
C LEU A 119 1.22 11.56 -13.38
N ARG A 120 2.23 12.13 -14.06
CA ARG A 120 2.57 13.55 -13.94
C ARG A 120 1.41 14.46 -14.38
N ILE A 121 0.76 14.15 -15.49
CA ILE A 121 -0.40 14.91 -15.99
C ILE A 121 -1.59 14.75 -15.04
N LEU A 122 -1.87 13.53 -14.57
CA LEU A 122 -2.96 13.27 -13.61
C LEU A 122 -2.75 14.03 -12.30
N PHE A 123 -1.53 13.98 -11.73
CA PHE A 123 -1.19 14.69 -10.48
C PHE A 123 -1.02 16.21 -10.61
N LEU A 124 -1.08 16.77 -11.83
CA LEU A 124 -1.20 18.22 -12.07
C LEU A 124 -2.64 18.72 -11.87
N TYR A 125 -3.65 17.88 -12.11
CA TYR A 125 -5.07 18.21 -11.92
C TYR A 125 -5.67 17.63 -10.64
N VAL A 126 -5.22 16.43 -10.24
CA VAL A 126 -5.66 15.72 -9.05
C VAL A 126 -4.59 15.87 -7.97
N PRO A 127 -4.83 16.64 -6.90
CA PRO A 127 -3.83 16.79 -5.85
C PRO A 127 -3.58 15.44 -5.18
N ILE A 128 -2.33 15.14 -4.83
CA ILE A 128 -1.96 13.84 -4.23
C ILE A 128 -2.68 13.57 -2.89
N THR A 129 -3.30 14.59 -2.28
CA THR A 129 -4.23 14.44 -1.14
C THR A 129 -5.36 13.46 -1.43
N VAL A 130 -5.79 13.28 -2.68
CA VAL A 130 -6.77 12.25 -3.08
C VAL A 130 -6.25 10.82 -2.83
N VAL A 131 -4.93 10.62 -2.76
CA VAL A 131 -4.28 9.34 -2.42
C VAL A 131 -3.79 9.34 -0.97
N THR A 132 -3.10 10.41 -0.53
CA THR A 132 -2.48 10.47 0.80
C THR A 132 -3.48 10.72 1.93
N VAL A 133 -4.61 11.38 1.71
CA VAL A 133 -5.65 11.53 2.75
C VAL A 133 -6.32 10.19 3.03
N PRO A 134 -6.79 9.40 2.03
CA PRO A 134 -7.23 8.03 2.28
C PRO A 134 -6.14 7.15 2.91
N MET A 135 -4.89 7.20 2.43
CA MET A 135 -3.81 6.38 2.98
C MET A 135 -3.49 6.73 4.44
N ARG A 136 -3.38 8.02 4.76
CA ARG A 136 -3.16 8.51 6.14
C ARG A 136 -4.35 8.17 7.02
N TRP A 137 -5.57 8.34 6.54
CA TRP A 137 -6.78 8.00 7.29
C TRP A 137 -6.94 6.49 7.50
N VAL A 138 -6.57 5.65 6.54
CA VAL A 138 -6.49 4.18 6.72
C VAL A 138 -5.48 3.85 7.81
N TRP A 139 -4.29 4.45 7.79
CA TRP A 139 -3.28 4.30 8.84
C TRP A 139 -3.80 4.76 10.21
N ASP A 140 -4.45 5.92 10.25
CA ASP A 140 -5.05 6.55 11.44
C ASP A 140 -6.34 5.86 11.94
N LYS A 141 -6.80 4.79 11.26
CA LYS A 141 -7.95 3.96 11.65
C LYS A 141 -7.67 2.46 11.74
N THR A 142 -6.54 1.97 11.22
CA THR A 142 -6.11 0.56 11.31
C THR A 142 -4.86 0.42 12.18
N ALA A 143 -3.74 1.04 11.78
CA ALA A 143 -2.48 0.95 12.50
C ALA A 143 -2.52 1.68 13.85
N THR A 144 -3.02 2.93 13.90
CA THR A 144 -3.00 3.72 15.14
C THR A 144 -3.87 3.17 16.29
N PRO A 145 -5.05 2.53 16.11
CA PRO A 145 -5.73 1.88 17.23
C PRO A 145 -5.08 0.55 17.65
N ILE A 146 -4.47 -0.22 16.73
CA ILE A 146 -3.72 -1.43 17.09
C ILE A 146 -2.49 -1.06 17.92
N VAL A 147 -1.71 -0.07 17.45
CA VAL A 147 -0.64 0.56 18.22
C VAL A 147 -1.21 1.19 19.50
N GLY A 148 -2.44 1.73 19.45
CA GLY A 148 -3.22 2.27 20.57
C GLY A 148 -3.34 1.29 21.74
N VAL A 149 -3.75 0.05 21.46
CA VAL A 149 -3.91 -1.05 22.44
C VAL A 149 -2.57 -1.44 23.07
N ILE A 150 -1.45 -1.34 22.33
CA ILE A 150 -0.12 -1.60 22.90
C ILE A 150 0.26 -0.43 23.81
N PRO A 151 0.58 -0.65 25.10
CA PRO A 151 0.96 0.43 26.01
C PRO A 151 2.19 1.18 25.49
N GLN A 152 2.25 2.50 25.69
CA GLN A 152 3.23 3.36 25.01
C GLN A 152 4.69 2.95 25.21
N ARG A 153 5.04 2.37 26.38
CA ARG A 153 6.38 1.82 26.69
C ARG A 153 6.75 0.57 25.87
N TRP A 154 5.76 -0.19 25.41
CA TRP A 154 5.96 -1.46 24.67
C TRP A 154 5.88 -1.30 23.14
N ARG A 155 5.39 -0.14 22.63
CA ARG A 155 5.20 0.08 21.18
C ARG A 155 6.48 -0.06 20.39
N THR A 156 7.53 0.65 20.79
CA THR A 156 8.84 0.63 20.13
C THR A 156 9.46 -0.78 20.18
N LEU A 157 9.35 -1.47 21.31
CA LEU A 157 9.85 -2.84 21.46
C LEU A 157 9.07 -3.84 20.58
N ALA A 158 7.74 -3.77 20.55
CA ALA A 158 6.91 -4.62 19.69
C ALA A 158 7.19 -4.36 18.20
N SER A 159 7.38 -3.10 17.80
CA SER A 159 7.80 -2.75 16.44
C SER A 159 9.19 -3.28 16.11
N ALA A 160 10.16 -3.18 17.02
CA ALA A 160 11.50 -3.74 16.84
C ALA A 160 11.46 -5.26 16.69
N VAL A 161 10.71 -5.98 17.54
CA VAL A 161 10.52 -7.43 17.46
C VAL A 161 9.87 -7.85 16.15
N LEU A 162 8.86 -7.11 15.67
CA LEU A 162 8.25 -7.36 14.36
C LEU A 162 9.26 -7.20 13.22
N VAL A 163 10.05 -6.11 13.21
CA VAL A 163 11.06 -5.87 12.17
C VAL A 163 12.16 -6.93 12.21
N ILE A 164 12.64 -7.31 13.40
CA ILE A 164 13.60 -8.41 13.57
C ILE A 164 13.01 -9.72 13.04
N GLY A 165 11.73 -10.01 13.32
CA GLY A 165 11.02 -11.16 12.77
C GLY A 165 10.96 -11.15 11.23
N VAL A 166 10.63 -10.00 10.62
CA VAL A 166 10.62 -9.82 9.16
C VAL A 166 12.02 -10.02 8.55
N VAL A 167 13.07 -9.47 9.18
CA VAL A 167 14.46 -9.65 8.73
C VAL A 167 14.90 -11.10 8.83
N LEU A 168 14.63 -11.76 9.95
CA LEU A 168 14.94 -13.19 10.16
C LEU A 168 14.23 -14.07 9.13
N VAL A 169 12.92 -13.90 8.94
CA VAL A 169 12.18 -14.72 7.96
C VAL A 169 12.66 -14.42 6.54
N GLY A 170 12.83 -13.15 6.16
CA GLY A 170 13.32 -12.76 4.84
C GLY A 170 14.73 -13.31 4.51
N ALA A 171 15.63 -13.33 5.50
CA ALA A 171 16.98 -13.85 5.33
C ALA A 171 17.05 -15.40 5.32
N PHE A 172 16.33 -16.07 6.22
CA PHE A 172 16.52 -17.52 6.48
C PHE A 172 15.46 -18.45 5.87
N ALA A 173 14.29 -17.96 5.46
CA ALA A 173 13.24 -18.81 4.88
C ALA A 173 13.51 -19.21 3.42
N SER A 174 14.36 -18.47 2.70
CA SER A 174 14.74 -18.80 1.32
C SER A 174 15.77 -19.94 1.29
N PRO A 175 15.74 -20.84 0.28
CA PRO A 175 16.66 -21.97 0.22
C PRO A 175 18.13 -21.54 0.18
N GLU A 176 19.01 -22.45 0.56
CA GLU A 176 20.46 -22.25 0.46
C GLU A 176 20.91 -22.37 -1.01
N SER A 177 21.88 -21.54 -1.40
CA SER A 177 22.58 -21.62 -2.69
C SER A 177 24.07 -21.76 -2.42
N ALA A 178 24.85 -22.25 -3.40
CA ALA A 178 26.29 -22.50 -3.24
C ALA A 178 27.03 -21.31 -2.59
N ASP A 179 26.81 -20.09 -3.10
CA ASP A 179 27.43 -18.86 -2.61
C ASP A 179 26.68 -18.17 -1.45
N ASN A 180 25.57 -18.72 -0.95
CA ASN A 180 24.80 -18.11 0.14
C ASN A 180 24.16 -19.14 1.08
N THR A 181 25.00 -19.82 1.84
CA THR A 181 24.65 -20.68 2.97
C THR A 181 24.01 -19.91 4.13
N ARG A 182 23.25 -20.59 5.00
CA ARG A 182 22.69 -19.94 6.20
C ARG A 182 23.74 -19.39 7.16
N SER A 183 24.92 -20.00 7.24
CA SER A 183 26.01 -19.49 8.08
C SER A 183 26.51 -18.11 7.62
N ASN A 184 26.69 -17.92 6.31
CA ASN A 184 27.15 -16.65 5.77
C ASN A 184 26.07 -15.54 5.95
N ARG A 185 24.77 -15.87 5.84
CA ARG A 185 23.67 -14.94 6.17
C ARG A 185 23.64 -14.54 7.65
N ALA A 186 23.92 -15.49 8.55
CA ALA A 186 23.97 -15.21 9.99
C ALA A 186 25.14 -14.27 10.35
N ILE A 187 26.27 -14.36 9.65
CA ILE A 187 27.39 -13.43 9.83
C ILE A 187 26.99 -12.02 9.39
N SER A 188 26.40 -11.83 8.20
CA SER A 188 25.90 -10.52 7.74
C SER A 188 24.81 -9.94 8.65
N LEU A 189 23.96 -10.79 9.26
CA LEU A 189 22.98 -10.33 10.25
C LEU A 189 23.67 -9.85 11.55
N MET A 190 24.65 -10.62 12.05
CA MET A 190 25.45 -10.22 13.21
C MET A 190 26.19 -8.91 12.94
N GLY A 191 26.74 -8.73 11.74
CA GLY A 191 27.36 -7.48 11.31
C GLY A 191 26.40 -6.30 11.36
N LEU A 192 25.18 -6.44 10.84
CA LEU A 192 24.15 -5.40 10.92
C LEU A 192 23.85 -5.00 12.38
N VAL A 193 23.72 -5.99 13.29
CA VAL A 193 23.50 -5.75 14.73
C VAL A 193 24.69 -5.03 15.36
N LEU A 194 25.93 -5.40 15.02
CA LEU A 194 27.15 -4.77 15.53
C LEU A 194 27.31 -3.33 15.03
N LEU A 195 27.03 -3.04 13.75
CA LEU A 195 27.08 -1.68 13.21
C LEU A 195 26.07 -0.75 13.92
N ILE A 196 24.82 -1.22 14.10
CA ILE A 196 23.78 -0.47 14.82
C ILE A 196 24.19 -0.26 16.28
N SER A 197 24.70 -1.30 16.94
CA SER A 197 25.16 -1.23 18.33
C SER A 197 26.34 -0.26 18.50
N PHE A 198 27.31 -0.27 17.57
CA PHE A 198 28.43 0.66 17.55
C PHE A 198 27.97 2.12 17.40
N LEU A 199 27.04 2.39 16.48
CA LEU A 199 26.46 3.73 16.31
C LEU A 199 25.67 4.18 17.54
N TYR A 200 24.96 3.28 18.21
CA TYR A 200 24.28 3.56 19.47
C TYR A 200 25.27 3.88 20.61
N PHE A 201 26.31 3.06 20.82
CA PHE A 201 27.31 3.32 21.86
C PHE A 201 28.10 4.61 21.60
N THR A 202 28.36 4.93 20.34
CA THR A 202 29.05 6.16 19.94
C THR A 202 28.11 7.34 19.66
N SER A 203 26.81 7.20 19.94
CA SER A 203 25.80 8.26 19.83
C SER A 203 26.03 9.39 20.84
N ARG A 204 25.78 10.63 20.41
CA ARG A 204 26.02 11.84 21.22
C ARG A 204 25.10 11.97 22.43
N ASP A 205 23.83 11.55 22.31
CA ASP A 205 22.88 11.49 23.44
C ASP A 205 21.98 10.25 23.32
N ARG A 206 22.47 9.15 23.90
CA ARG A 206 21.80 7.84 23.88
C ARG A 206 20.38 7.85 24.47
N LYS A 207 20.06 8.82 25.35
CA LYS A 207 18.73 8.92 25.99
C LYS A 207 17.70 9.59 25.10
N ARG A 208 18.13 10.37 24.10
CA ARG A 208 17.26 11.08 23.14
C ARG A 208 17.11 10.38 21.79
N VAL A 209 17.68 9.19 21.61
CA VAL A 209 17.52 8.38 20.39
C VAL A 209 16.03 8.04 20.20
N ASP A 210 15.38 8.65 19.21
CA ASP A 210 14.09 8.16 18.72
C ASP A 210 14.33 6.90 17.88
N TRP A 211 13.84 5.77 18.38
CA TRP A 211 13.95 4.48 17.72
C TRP A 211 12.98 4.32 16.54
N HIS A 212 11.96 5.18 16.40
CA HIS A 212 11.01 5.12 15.28
C HIS A 212 11.69 5.25 13.89
N PRO A 213 12.45 6.32 13.57
CA PRO A 213 13.19 6.42 12.31
C PRO A 213 14.20 5.29 12.13
N VAL A 214 14.85 4.82 13.20
CA VAL A 214 15.85 3.74 13.13
C VAL A 214 15.20 2.41 12.71
N ILE A 215 14.12 2.01 13.39
CA ILE A 215 13.39 0.76 13.12
C ILE A 215 12.74 0.80 11.73
N VAL A 216 12.07 1.90 11.38
CA VAL A 216 11.40 2.04 10.07
C VAL A 216 12.42 2.11 8.93
N GLY A 217 13.53 2.84 9.10
CA GLY A 217 14.55 2.94 8.06
C GLY A 217 15.19 1.58 7.74
N MET A 218 15.56 0.80 8.77
CA MET A 218 16.10 -0.54 8.58
C MET A 218 15.07 -1.49 7.92
N LEU A 219 13.79 -1.39 8.29
CA LEU A 219 12.71 -2.15 7.63
C LEU A 219 12.56 -1.78 6.15
N VAL A 220 12.52 -0.49 5.82
CA VAL A 220 12.36 0.00 4.44
C VAL A 220 13.57 -0.38 3.60
N GLN A 221 14.80 -0.22 4.12
CA GLN A 221 16.04 -0.67 3.48
C GLN A 221 16.02 -2.17 3.16
N PHE A 222 15.56 -3.00 4.11
CA PHE A 222 15.45 -4.45 3.92
C PHE A 222 14.35 -4.85 2.93
N ILE A 223 13.20 -4.17 2.93
CA ILE A 223 12.12 -4.40 1.95
C ILE A 223 12.59 -4.05 0.53
N ILE A 224 13.30 -2.93 0.35
CA ILE A 224 13.89 -2.54 -0.95
C ILE A 224 14.88 -3.63 -1.42
N ALA A 225 15.75 -4.10 -0.54
CA ALA A 225 16.70 -5.16 -0.86
C ALA A 225 16.01 -6.47 -1.28
N LEU A 226 14.98 -6.91 -0.53
CA LEU A 226 14.19 -8.10 -0.93
C LEU A 226 13.50 -7.89 -2.28
N PHE A 227 12.93 -6.71 -2.53
CA PHE A 227 12.30 -6.42 -3.81
C PHE A 227 13.30 -6.53 -4.97
N VAL A 228 14.46 -5.88 -4.86
CA VAL A 228 15.45 -5.81 -5.95
C VAL A 228 16.28 -7.09 -6.11
N LEU A 229 16.75 -7.70 -5.01
CA LEU A 229 17.70 -8.82 -5.06
C LEU A 229 17.06 -10.21 -5.03
N ARG A 230 15.78 -10.32 -4.65
CA ARG A 230 15.05 -11.62 -4.64
C ARG A 230 13.91 -11.72 -5.65
N THR A 231 13.39 -10.61 -6.18
CA THR A 231 12.31 -10.67 -7.18
C THR A 231 12.82 -10.34 -8.57
N LYS A 232 12.46 -11.16 -9.56
CA LYS A 232 12.79 -10.88 -10.96
C LYS A 232 12.23 -9.52 -11.41
N ALA A 233 11.03 -9.16 -10.97
CA ALA A 233 10.42 -7.86 -11.31
C ALA A 233 11.26 -6.67 -10.79
N GLY A 234 11.75 -6.74 -9.54
CA GLY A 234 12.61 -5.70 -8.98
C GLY A 234 13.98 -5.64 -9.67
N TYR A 235 14.57 -6.78 -10.01
CA TYR A 235 15.80 -6.85 -10.81
C TYR A 235 15.60 -6.20 -12.20
N ASP A 236 14.60 -6.65 -12.96
CA ASP A 236 14.30 -6.17 -14.32
C ASP A 236 14.02 -4.65 -14.33
N ILE A 237 13.31 -4.12 -13.32
CA ILE A 237 13.04 -2.67 -13.17
C ILE A 237 14.32 -1.89 -12.89
N PHE A 238 15.15 -2.32 -11.94
CA PHE A 238 16.38 -1.59 -11.59
C PHE A 238 17.43 -1.68 -12.67
N HIS A 239 17.54 -2.82 -13.36
CA HIS A 239 18.37 -3.00 -14.54
C HIS A 239 17.93 -2.09 -15.70
N PHE A 240 16.61 -1.95 -15.93
CA PHE A 240 16.10 -0.99 -16.91
C PHE A 240 16.42 0.47 -16.54
N ILE A 241 16.21 0.87 -15.28
CA ILE A 241 16.55 2.22 -14.80
C ILE A 241 18.05 2.49 -15.00
N SER A 242 18.91 1.49 -14.74
CA SER A 242 20.35 1.65 -14.85
C SER A 242 20.85 1.68 -16.31
N ILE A 243 20.22 0.93 -17.23
CA ILE A 243 20.44 1.08 -18.68
C ILE A 243 20.07 2.51 -19.12
N LEU A 244 18.86 2.98 -18.78
CA LEU A 244 18.40 4.30 -19.20
C LEU A 244 19.28 5.44 -18.65
N ALA A 245 19.84 5.29 -17.45
CA ALA A 245 20.83 6.21 -16.91
C ALA A 245 22.16 6.16 -17.68
N THR A 246 22.61 4.97 -18.06
CA THR A 246 23.83 4.76 -18.86
C THR A 246 23.67 5.35 -20.27
N ASP A 247 22.55 5.11 -20.94
CA ASP A 247 22.24 5.66 -22.26
C ASP A 247 22.17 7.19 -22.24
N LEU A 248 21.45 7.76 -21.25
CA LEU A 248 21.34 9.21 -21.06
C LEU A 248 22.71 9.87 -20.88
N LEU A 249 23.57 9.28 -20.04
CA LEU A 249 24.93 9.80 -19.81
C LEU A 249 25.84 9.54 -21.01
N GLY A 250 25.56 8.51 -21.81
CA GLY A 250 26.29 8.15 -23.03
C GLY A 250 26.29 9.26 -24.08
N PHE A 251 25.21 10.06 -24.17
CA PHE A 251 25.14 11.23 -25.06
C PHE A 251 26.20 12.31 -24.78
N ALA A 252 26.84 12.30 -23.60
CA ALA A 252 27.98 13.18 -23.36
C ALA A 252 29.16 12.89 -24.31
N LYS A 253 29.29 11.64 -24.79
CA LYS A 253 30.33 11.23 -25.75
C LYS A 253 30.25 12.01 -27.06
N ASP A 254 29.06 12.30 -27.55
CA ASP A 254 28.85 13.07 -28.79
C ASP A 254 29.45 14.48 -28.67
N GLY A 255 29.30 15.10 -27.49
CA GLY A 255 29.92 16.38 -27.16
C GLY A 255 31.45 16.31 -27.07
N VAL A 256 32.01 15.17 -26.64
CA VAL A 256 33.47 14.95 -26.61
C VAL A 256 34.02 14.75 -28.01
N GLU A 257 33.39 13.91 -28.84
CA GLU A 257 33.83 13.66 -30.22
C GLU A 257 33.81 14.93 -31.07
N PHE A 258 32.83 15.81 -30.83
CA PHE A 258 32.81 17.16 -31.41
C PHE A 258 34.03 17.99 -30.99
N LEU A 259 34.39 18.00 -29.70
CA LEU A 259 35.53 18.74 -29.17
C LEU A 259 36.90 18.16 -29.57
N THR A 260 37.01 16.83 -29.74
CA THR A 260 38.26 16.16 -30.11
C THR A 260 38.49 16.05 -31.62
N THR A 261 37.52 16.43 -32.45
CA THR A 261 37.56 16.43 -33.94
C THR A 261 37.83 15.08 -34.60
N THR A 262 37.99 14.02 -33.81
CA THR A 262 38.29 12.65 -34.24
C THR A 262 37.52 11.69 -33.33
N PRO A 263 36.99 10.56 -33.87
CA PRO A 263 36.41 9.51 -33.03
C PRO A 263 37.51 8.94 -32.13
N LEU A 264 37.20 8.82 -30.84
CA LEU A 264 38.18 8.55 -29.80
C LEU A 264 38.92 7.21 -30.02
N PRO A 265 40.27 7.20 -30.10
CA PRO A 265 41.04 5.98 -30.09
C PRO A 265 40.77 5.15 -28.82
N SER A 266 40.76 3.82 -28.95
CA SER A 266 40.52 2.89 -27.83
C SER A 266 41.52 3.01 -26.67
N SER A 267 42.68 3.62 -26.92
CA SER A 267 43.70 3.95 -25.91
C SER A 267 43.39 5.21 -25.08
N ILE A 268 42.50 6.09 -25.58
CA ILE A 268 42.10 7.36 -24.94
C ILE A 268 40.67 7.26 -24.39
N SER A 269 39.84 6.37 -24.93
CA SER A 269 38.47 6.12 -24.42
C SER A 269 38.41 5.55 -22.99
N SER A 270 39.54 5.20 -22.37
CA SER A 270 39.64 4.84 -20.95
C SER A 270 40.03 6.01 -20.04
N TRP A 271 40.37 7.18 -20.58
CA TRP A 271 40.88 8.30 -19.79
C TRP A 271 39.77 9.02 -19.03
N PHE A 272 39.94 9.13 -17.71
CA PHE A 272 39.01 9.84 -16.81
C PHE A 272 38.64 11.25 -17.27
N LEU A 273 39.62 12.02 -17.75
CA LEU A 273 39.41 13.40 -18.23
C LEU A 273 38.52 13.47 -19.49
N VAL A 274 38.44 12.39 -20.25
CA VAL A 274 37.82 12.35 -21.58
C VAL A 274 36.43 11.70 -21.52
N THR A 275 36.21 10.73 -20.63
CA THR A 275 34.91 10.07 -20.47
C THR A 275 34.10 10.59 -19.29
N THR A 276 34.72 10.74 -18.13
CA THR A 276 34.00 11.01 -16.88
C THR A 276 33.69 12.48 -16.69
N ILE A 277 34.66 13.37 -16.92
CA ILE A 277 34.47 14.82 -16.76
C ILE A 277 33.35 15.37 -17.68
N PRO A 278 33.31 15.05 -18.98
CA PRO A 278 32.26 15.58 -19.86
C PRO A 278 30.86 15.06 -19.49
N ALA A 279 30.76 13.81 -19.03
CA ALA A 279 29.50 13.26 -18.51
C ALA A 279 29.03 13.98 -17.24
N ILE A 280 29.94 14.38 -16.34
CA ILE A 280 29.59 15.21 -15.18
C ILE A 280 29.06 16.57 -15.63
N ILE A 281 29.76 17.25 -16.55
CA ILE A 281 29.34 18.56 -17.08
C ILE A 281 27.95 18.49 -17.72
N PHE A 282 27.71 17.48 -18.56
CA PHE A 282 26.43 17.25 -19.22
C PHE A 282 25.31 16.88 -18.24
N PHE A 283 25.58 16.05 -17.24
CA PHE A 283 24.56 15.66 -16.27
C PHE A 283 24.12 16.85 -15.41
N VAL A 284 25.06 17.67 -14.92
CA VAL A 284 24.72 18.85 -14.10
C VAL A 284 23.95 19.88 -14.94
N SER A 285 24.29 20.09 -16.22
CA SER A 285 23.49 20.95 -17.11
C SER A 285 22.08 20.41 -17.36
N PHE A 286 21.93 19.10 -17.53
CA PHE A 286 20.64 18.43 -17.68
C PHE A 286 19.78 18.48 -16.41
N VAL A 287 20.37 18.24 -15.23
CA VAL A 287 19.68 18.37 -13.93
C VAL A 287 19.21 19.80 -13.72
N GLN A 288 20.04 20.81 -14.01
CA GLN A 288 19.67 22.22 -13.85
C GLN A 288 18.53 22.62 -14.80
N LEU A 289 18.49 22.03 -16.01
CA LEU A 289 17.35 22.15 -16.92
C LEU A 289 16.08 21.50 -16.35
N LEU A 290 16.15 20.28 -15.79
CA LEU A 290 15.02 19.62 -15.15
C LEU A 290 14.51 20.38 -13.90
N TYR A 291 15.42 21.04 -13.18
CA TYR A 291 15.12 21.94 -12.07
C TYR A 291 14.38 23.20 -12.58
N TYR A 292 14.89 23.86 -13.62
CA TYR A 292 14.19 25.01 -14.23
C TYR A 292 12.78 24.65 -14.72
N MET A 293 12.61 23.45 -15.31
CA MET A 293 11.31 22.95 -15.78
C MET A 293 10.34 22.50 -14.67
N GLY A 294 10.74 22.54 -13.39
CA GLY A 294 9.92 22.08 -12.27
C GLY A 294 9.71 20.56 -12.21
N VAL A 295 10.43 19.78 -13.04
CA VAL A 295 10.29 18.31 -13.11
C VAL A 295 10.88 17.68 -11.87
N LEU A 296 12.09 18.12 -11.52
CA LEU A 296 12.93 17.54 -10.49
C LEU A 296 12.36 17.81 -9.10
N GLN A 297 11.94 19.03 -8.82
CA GLN A 297 11.29 19.41 -7.56
C GLN A 297 9.97 18.68 -7.38
N TRP A 298 9.16 18.52 -8.43
CA TRP A 298 7.92 17.75 -8.36
C TRP A 298 8.20 16.30 -7.99
N PHE A 299 9.14 15.64 -8.68
CA PHE A 299 9.51 14.25 -8.42
C PHE A 299 10.04 14.07 -6.99
N LEU A 300 11.03 14.87 -6.60
CA LEU A 300 11.68 14.78 -5.29
C LEU A 300 10.75 15.13 -4.13
N ALA A 301 9.91 16.16 -4.26
CA ALA A 301 8.92 16.45 -3.23
C ALA A 301 7.90 15.31 -3.05
N LYS A 302 7.50 14.62 -4.14
CA LYS A 302 6.61 13.43 -4.01
C LYS A 302 7.34 12.23 -3.41
N PHE A 303 8.60 12.01 -3.79
CA PHE A 303 9.40 10.89 -3.30
C PHE A 303 9.77 11.05 -1.81
N ALA A 304 10.15 12.27 -1.40
CA ALA A 304 10.45 12.65 -0.02
C ALA A 304 9.26 12.49 0.93
N VAL A 305 8.02 12.72 0.48
CA VAL A 305 6.80 12.56 1.29
C VAL A 305 6.68 11.15 1.89
N PHE A 306 7.15 10.11 1.19
CA PHE A 306 7.17 8.74 1.74
C PHE A 306 8.09 8.63 2.96
N PHE A 307 9.33 9.11 2.87
CA PHE A 307 10.30 9.06 3.96
C PHE A 307 9.92 9.99 5.12
N PHE A 308 9.46 11.20 4.81
CA PHE A 308 8.90 12.15 5.77
C PHE A 308 7.78 11.52 6.61
N TRP A 309 6.77 10.92 5.96
CA TRP A 309 5.62 10.34 6.67
C TRP A 309 5.96 9.04 7.41
N SER A 310 6.74 8.15 6.80
CA SER A 310 7.07 6.84 7.39
C SER A 310 8.07 6.95 8.53
N MET A 311 9.14 7.74 8.36
CA MET A 311 10.24 7.86 9.32
C MET A 311 10.09 9.02 10.31
N ARG A 312 9.13 9.94 10.09
CA ARG A 312 8.86 11.12 10.94
C ARG A 312 10.04 12.09 11.08
N VAL A 313 10.87 12.16 10.03
CA VAL A 313 11.99 13.11 9.92
C VAL A 313 11.49 14.46 9.37
N SER A 314 12.34 15.50 9.37
CA SER A 314 11.91 16.81 8.89
C SER A 314 11.71 16.85 7.37
N GLY A 315 11.00 17.88 6.89
CA GLY A 315 10.76 18.06 5.45
C GLY A 315 12.06 18.28 4.67
N ALA A 316 13.00 19.04 5.22
CA ALA A 316 14.30 19.30 4.61
C ALA A 316 15.17 18.04 4.54
N GLU A 317 15.27 17.28 5.63
CA GLU A 317 16.04 16.03 5.68
C GLU A 317 15.51 14.98 4.69
N ALA A 318 14.18 14.84 4.59
CA ALA A 318 13.55 13.91 3.67
C ALA A 318 13.79 14.28 2.20
N VAL A 319 13.79 15.58 1.87
CA VAL A 319 14.10 16.07 0.50
C VAL A 319 15.54 15.78 0.15
N VAL A 320 16.50 16.13 1.01
CA VAL A 320 17.92 15.85 0.76
C VAL A 320 18.17 14.35 0.67
N ALA A 321 17.64 13.55 1.59
CA ALA A 321 17.76 12.09 1.57
C ALA A 321 17.26 11.49 0.25
N ALA A 322 16.10 11.94 -0.24
CA ALA A 322 15.51 11.49 -1.49
C ALA A 322 16.26 11.98 -2.74
N ALA A 323 17.02 13.08 -2.64
CA ALA A 323 17.70 13.73 -3.76
C ALA A 323 19.17 13.32 -3.94
N SER A 324 19.90 13.08 -2.84
CA SER A 324 21.34 12.74 -2.86
C SER A 324 21.72 11.59 -3.80
N PRO A 325 20.94 10.48 -3.96
CA PRO A 325 21.31 9.43 -4.90
C PRO A 325 21.09 9.74 -6.38
N PHE A 326 20.41 10.84 -6.71
CA PHE A 326 20.23 11.29 -8.09
C PHE A 326 21.22 12.41 -8.44
N ILE A 327 21.38 13.38 -7.54
CA ILE A 327 22.08 14.63 -7.83
C ILE A 327 23.45 14.73 -7.10
N GLY A 328 23.65 13.97 -6.03
CA GLY A 328 24.89 13.96 -5.27
C GLY A 328 24.96 15.01 -4.16
N GLN A 329 26.05 14.92 -3.40
CA GLN A 329 26.18 15.49 -2.05
C GLN A 329 26.20 17.02 -1.92
N GLY A 330 26.57 17.75 -2.98
CA GLY A 330 26.58 19.22 -2.95
C GLY A 330 25.28 19.83 -3.48
N GLU A 331 24.77 19.26 -4.56
CA GLU A 331 23.59 19.76 -5.28
C GLU A 331 22.28 19.39 -4.56
N SER A 332 22.21 18.27 -3.83
CA SER A 332 21.01 17.93 -3.05
C SER A 332 20.69 18.98 -1.97
N VAL A 333 21.70 19.69 -1.46
CA VAL A 333 21.55 20.80 -0.50
C VAL A 333 20.90 22.04 -1.12
N MET A 334 21.13 22.30 -2.42
CA MET A 334 20.55 23.47 -3.12
C MET A 334 19.02 23.47 -3.07
N LEU A 335 18.40 22.29 -3.07
CA LEU A 335 16.95 22.09 -2.96
C LEU A 335 16.34 22.63 -1.66
N ILE A 336 17.17 22.83 -0.63
CA ILE A 336 16.75 23.36 0.67
C ILE A 336 17.49 24.65 1.02
N ARG A 337 18.12 25.34 0.04
CA ARG A 337 18.96 26.55 0.25
C ARG A 337 18.36 27.55 1.26
N PRO A 338 17.08 27.99 1.15
CA PRO A 338 16.50 28.95 2.11
C PRO A 338 16.28 28.41 3.53
N PHE A 339 16.40 27.10 3.75
CA PHE A 339 16.32 26.48 5.06
C PHE A 339 17.68 26.15 5.68
N VAL A 340 18.78 26.14 4.91
CA VAL A 340 20.12 25.72 5.40
C VAL A 340 20.57 26.54 6.61
N GLU A 341 20.32 27.85 6.60
CA GLU A 341 20.66 28.72 7.74
C GLU A 341 19.89 28.37 9.03
N TYR A 342 18.72 27.74 8.91
CA TYR A 342 17.81 27.45 10.02
C TYR A 342 17.77 25.97 10.46
N LEU A 343 18.59 25.10 9.86
CA LEU A 343 18.62 23.66 10.19
C LEU A 343 19.12 23.38 11.61
N THR A 344 18.59 22.37 12.29
CA THR A 344 19.19 21.90 13.55
C THR A 344 20.56 21.25 13.30
N MET A 345 21.36 21.07 14.36
CA MET A 345 22.63 20.31 14.26
C MET A 345 22.44 18.86 13.78
N ALA A 346 21.29 18.25 14.11
CA ALA A 346 20.97 16.89 13.67
C ALA A 346 20.59 16.87 12.18
N GLU A 347 19.87 17.89 11.71
CA GLU A 347 19.54 18.06 10.28
C GLU A 347 20.80 18.31 9.44
N ILE A 348 21.74 19.16 9.88
CA ILE A 348 23.03 19.35 9.16
C ILE A 348 23.81 18.04 9.12
N HIS A 349 23.90 17.31 10.25
CA HIS A 349 24.55 15.99 10.28
C HIS A 349 23.88 14.99 9.33
N GLN A 350 22.55 14.99 9.23
CA GLN A 350 21.79 14.14 8.32
C GLN A 350 22.02 14.51 6.85
N VAL A 351 21.98 15.81 6.51
CA VAL A 351 22.19 16.32 5.15
C VAL A 351 23.56 15.88 4.64
N MET A 352 24.60 16.06 5.47
CA MET A 352 25.96 15.61 5.17
C MET A 352 26.07 14.08 5.07
N CYS A 353 25.50 13.36 6.04
CA CYS A 353 25.51 11.89 6.10
C CYS A 353 24.82 11.26 4.86
N SER A 354 23.70 11.83 4.42
CA SER A 354 23.02 11.43 3.19
C SER A 354 23.92 11.59 1.97
N GLY A 355 24.58 12.75 1.83
CA GLY A 355 25.52 12.99 0.74
C GLY A 355 26.68 11.99 0.70
N PHE A 356 27.22 11.60 1.86
CA PHE A 356 28.29 10.59 1.95
C PHE A 356 27.79 9.15 1.74
N ALA A 357 26.52 8.87 2.01
CA ALA A 357 25.93 7.53 1.90
C ALA A 357 25.56 7.12 0.47
N THR A 358 25.58 8.05 -0.49
CA THR A 358 25.17 7.83 -1.89
C THR A 358 26.26 8.28 -2.86
N ILE A 359 26.17 7.85 -4.13
CA ILE A 359 26.88 8.48 -5.25
C ILE A 359 25.91 9.40 -6.03
N SER A 360 26.44 10.26 -6.91
CA SER A 360 25.62 11.06 -7.84
C SER A 360 25.32 10.27 -9.12
N GLY A 361 24.22 10.58 -9.79
CA GLY A 361 23.94 10.06 -11.13
C GLY A 361 25.04 10.41 -12.14
N SER A 362 25.68 11.57 -12.00
CA SER A 362 26.75 12.03 -12.90
C SER A 362 27.97 11.11 -12.97
N VAL A 363 28.32 10.46 -11.85
CA VAL A 363 29.48 9.56 -11.77
C VAL A 363 29.13 8.09 -12.06
N LEU A 364 27.83 7.76 -12.16
CA LEU A 364 27.36 6.39 -12.39
C LEU A 364 27.97 5.80 -13.67
N ILE A 365 27.94 6.54 -14.79
CA ILE A 365 28.51 6.08 -16.07
C ILE A 365 30.01 5.76 -15.96
N ALA A 366 30.74 6.45 -15.09
CA ALA A 366 32.18 6.25 -14.96
C ALA A 366 32.48 4.91 -14.29
N TYR A 367 31.73 4.53 -13.25
CA TYR A 367 31.85 3.20 -12.63
C TYR A 367 31.35 2.09 -13.57
N VAL A 368 30.29 2.34 -14.34
CA VAL A 368 29.78 1.39 -15.34
C VAL A 368 30.78 1.18 -16.48
N ALA A 369 31.48 2.23 -16.91
CA ALA A 369 32.56 2.15 -17.89
C ALA A 369 33.78 1.37 -17.38
N MET A 370 33.99 1.25 -16.07
CA MET A 370 34.96 0.32 -15.48
C MET A 370 34.49 -1.14 -15.44
N GLY A 371 33.22 -1.42 -15.80
CA GLY A 371 32.62 -2.75 -15.67
C GLY A 371 32.00 -3.05 -14.30
N VAL A 372 31.72 -2.03 -13.47
CA VAL A 372 30.93 -2.21 -12.23
C VAL A 372 29.46 -2.41 -12.59
N ASP A 373 28.78 -3.33 -11.91
CA ASP A 373 27.38 -3.65 -12.19
C ASP A 373 26.45 -2.42 -12.01
N PRO A 374 25.80 -1.93 -13.09
CA PRO A 374 24.92 -0.77 -13.02
C PRO A 374 23.69 -1.02 -12.14
N GLN A 375 23.21 -2.27 -12.03
CA GLN A 375 22.02 -2.64 -11.27
C GLN A 375 22.30 -2.60 -9.75
N ALA A 376 23.44 -3.13 -9.30
CA ALA A 376 23.91 -3.00 -7.92
C ALA A 376 24.14 -1.54 -7.50
N LEU A 377 24.71 -0.69 -8.36
CA LEU A 377 24.96 0.73 -8.04
C LEU A 377 23.66 1.52 -7.79
N VAL A 378 22.69 1.42 -8.71
CA VAL A 378 21.40 2.13 -8.58
C VAL A 378 20.60 1.63 -7.37
N SER A 379 20.62 0.33 -7.10
CA SER A 379 19.91 -0.23 -5.95
C SER A 379 20.58 0.07 -4.60
N ALA A 380 21.91 0.08 -4.53
CA ALA A 380 22.65 0.55 -3.35
C ALA A 380 22.31 2.02 -3.03
N CYS A 381 22.27 2.88 -4.05
CA CYS A 381 21.86 4.28 -3.92
C CYS A 381 20.47 4.45 -3.31
N VAL A 382 19.46 3.70 -3.80
CA VAL A 382 18.09 3.77 -3.28
C VAL A 382 17.98 3.16 -1.88
N MET A 383 18.73 2.10 -1.56
CA MET A 383 18.81 1.54 -0.21
C MET A 383 19.47 2.49 0.80
N SER A 384 20.42 3.32 0.36
CA SER A 384 21.08 4.31 1.23
C SER A 384 20.18 5.47 1.69
N ILE A 385 19.01 5.70 1.05
CA ILE A 385 18.06 6.74 1.46
C ILE A 385 17.53 6.49 2.88
N PRO A 386 16.78 5.39 3.16
CA PRO A 386 16.32 5.10 4.53
C PRO A 386 17.47 4.76 5.48
N ALA A 387 18.57 4.18 4.96
CA ALA A 387 19.73 3.83 5.77
C ALA A 387 20.37 5.07 6.40
N SER A 388 20.69 6.10 5.59
CA SER A 388 21.35 7.32 6.05
C SER A 388 20.51 8.11 7.04
N LEU A 389 19.18 8.17 6.83
CA LEU A 389 18.23 8.72 7.79
C LEU A 389 18.26 7.96 9.13
N ALA A 390 18.23 6.62 9.10
CA ALA A 390 18.29 5.79 10.30
C ALA A 390 19.62 5.92 11.05
N VAL A 391 20.76 5.79 10.37
CA VAL A 391 22.08 5.84 11.03
C VAL A 391 22.43 7.25 11.51
N SER A 392 22.01 8.30 10.80
CA SER A 392 22.20 9.69 11.24
C SER A 392 21.43 9.97 12.53
N LYS A 393 20.11 9.72 12.57
CA LYS A 393 19.31 9.97 13.78
C LYS A 393 19.70 9.05 14.95
N LEU A 394 20.31 7.90 14.70
CA LEU A 394 20.90 7.06 15.75
C LEU A 394 22.18 7.67 16.33
N ARG A 395 23.09 8.17 15.49
CA ARG A 395 24.38 8.76 15.89
C ARG A 395 24.24 10.17 16.49
N TRP A 396 23.37 10.98 15.90
CA TRP A 396 23.10 12.36 16.28
C TRP A 396 21.58 12.58 16.37
N PRO A 397 20.97 12.25 17.52
CA PRO A 397 19.53 12.42 17.72
C PRO A 397 19.09 13.88 17.70
N GLU A 398 17.82 14.11 17.39
CA GLU A 398 17.21 15.44 17.40
C GLU A 398 17.15 16.00 18.83
N GLN A 399 17.44 17.30 18.99
CA GLN A 399 17.43 17.98 20.30
C GLN A 399 16.65 19.30 20.31
N GLU A 400 16.30 19.82 19.13
CA GLU A 400 15.71 21.14 18.88
C GLU A 400 14.41 20.97 18.08
N GLU A 401 13.54 21.98 18.04
CA GLU A 401 12.31 21.93 17.22
C GLU A 401 12.59 22.34 15.76
N ASN A 402 12.31 21.45 14.81
CA ASN A 402 12.58 21.67 13.39
C ASN A 402 11.54 22.62 12.74
N LEU A 403 12.01 23.67 12.05
CA LEU A 403 11.15 24.60 11.31
C LEU A 403 10.37 23.99 10.14
N THR A 404 10.87 22.89 9.55
CA THR A 404 10.16 22.14 8.49
C THR A 404 9.36 20.95 9.01
N SER A 405 9.13 20.88 10.33
CA SER A 405 8.24 19.87 10.91
C SER A 405 6.81 20.01 10.35
N GLY A 406 6.20 18.89 9.97
CA GLY A 406 4.84 18.87 9.45
C GLY A 406 4.64 19.20 7.96
N ARG A 407 5.65 19.69 7.22
CA ARG A 407 5.50 20.01 5.77
C ARG A 407 6.75 19.70 4.94
N VAL A 408 6.55 19.05 3.79
CA VAL A 408 7.55 18.92 2.73
C VAL A 408 7.31 20.01 1.69
N VAL A 409 8.16 21.03 1.66
CA VAL A 409 8.15 22.11 0.67
C VAL A 409 9.58 22.31 0.17
N ILE A 410 9.77 22.35 -1.14
CA ILE A 410 10.99 22.84 -1.78
C ILE A 410 10.69 24.32 -2.10
N PRO A 411 11.40 25.29 -1.50
CA PRO A 411 11.17 26.70 -1.80
C PRO A 411 11.48 27.03 -3.27
N GLU A 412 10.74 27.97 -3.85
CA GLU A 412 11.17 28.60 -5.11
C GLU A 412 12.16 29.72 -4.78
N ASP A 413 13.40 29.61 -5.24
CA ASP A 413 14.43 30.64 -5.12
C ASP A 413 14.21 31.68 -6.24
N ASP A 414 13.31 32.63 -5.96
CA ASP A 414 12.86 33.63 -6.94
C ASP A 414 13.93 34.71 -7.24
N GLU A 415 14.98 34.84 -6.41
CA GLU A 415 16.05 35.84 -6.62
C GLU A 415 17.06 35.43 -7.70
N HIS A 416 17.24 34.12 -7.95
CA HIS A 416 18.31 33.59 -8.81
C HIS A 416 17.79 32.70 -9.96
N ARG A 417 16.51 32.84 -10.33
CA ARG A 417 15.89 32.00 -11.35
C ARG A 417 16.35 32.41 -12.76
N PRO A 418 16.95 31.50 -13.57
CA PRO A 418 17.41 31.83 -14.92
C PRO A 418 16.22 32.23 -15.82
N ALA A 419 16.43 33.15 -16.76
CA ALA A 419 15.35 33.72 -17.57
C ALA A 419 14.75 32.70 -18.55
N ASN A 420 15.56 31.74 -19.03
CA ASN A 420 15.12 30.72 -19.98
C ASN A 420 15.82 29.36 -19.77
N ALA A 421 15.31 28.32 -20.45
CA ALA A 421 15.79 26.95 -20.34
C ALA A 421 17.25 26.75 -20.82
N LEU A 422 17.69 27.52 -21.83
CA LEU A 422 19.05 27.45 -22.35
C LEU A 422 20.05 28.09 -21.37
N GLU A 423 19.67 29.19 -20.73
CA GLU A 423 20.44 29.81 -19.65
C GLU A 423 20.57 28.87 -18.44
N ALA A 424 19.48 28.20 -18.03
CA ALA A 424 19.54 27.18 -16.98
C ALA A 424 20.53 26.05 -17.32
N PHE A 425 20.51 25.56 -18.56
CA PHE A 425 21.43 24.54 -19.04
C PHE A 425 22.89 25.05 -19.06
N THR A 426 23.15 26.25 -19.58
CA THR A 426 24.49 26.87 -19.62
C THR A 426 25.07 27.11 -18.21
N ASN A 427 24.25 27.60 -17.27
CA ASN A 427 24.65 27.80 -15.89
C ASN A 427 24.97 26.45 -15.20
N GLY A 428 24.18 25.42 -15.47
CA GLY A 428 24.47 24.05 -15.02
C GLY A 428 25.75 23.47 -15.62
N ALA A 429 26.07 23.76 -16.89
CA ALA A 429 27.33 23.33 -17.51
C ALA A 429 28.55 24.00 -16.84
N TRP A 430 28.47 25.30 -16.52
CA TRP A 430 29.51 26.01 -15.76
C TRP A 430 29.68 25.47 -14.34
N LEU A 431 28.57 25.16 -13.66
CA LEU A 431 28.59 24.51 -12.34
C LEU A 431 29.23 23.12 -12.42
N GLY A 432 28.84 22.32 -13.41
CA GLY A 432 29.41 20.99 -13.67
C GLY A 432 30.90 21.04 -13.98
N LEU A 433 31.38 22.05 -14.72
CA LEU A 433 32.80 22.27 -14.97
C LEU A 433 33.55 22.58 -13.67
N LYS A 434 33.04 23.50 -12.83
CA LYS A 434 33.62 23.82 -11.52
C LYS A 434 33.70 22.55 -10.64
N ILE A 435 32.64 21.74 -10.60
CA ILE A 435 32.60 20.47 -9.85
C ILE A 435 33.63 19.47 -10.39
N ALA A 436 33.69 19.27 -11.71
CA ALA A 436 34.64 18.34 -12.32
C ALA A 436 36.10 18.76 -12.12
N SER A 437 36.41 20.07 -12.18
CA SER A 437 37.74 20.60 -11.85
C SER A 437 38.12 20.37 -10.39
N MET A 438 37.18 20.59 -9.45
CA MET A 438 37.41 20.28 -8.02
C MET A 438 37.70 18.79 -7.82
N ILE A 439 36.87 17.90 -8.36
CA ILE A 439 37.07 16.44 -8.28
C ILE A 439 38.45 16.07 -8.84
N SER A 440 38.81 16.57 -10.02
CA SER A 440 40.09 16.24 -10.67
C SER A 440 41.30 16.66 -9.85
N ALA A 441 41.29 17.88 -9.29
CA ALA A 441 42.35 18.38 -8.43
C ALA A 441 42.44 17.56 -7.13
N THR A 442 41.31 17.26 -6.49
CA THR A 442 41.26 16.43 -5.28
C THR A 442 41.78 15.02 -5.53
N LEU A 443 41.37 14.36 -6.62
CA LEU A 443 41.85 13.02 -6.99
C LEU A 443 43.37 13.00 -7.22
N LEU A 444 43.89 13.95 -8.02
CA LEU A 444 45.32 14.07 -8.31
C LEU A 444 46.12 14.24 -7.02
N CYS A 445 45.77 15.21 -6.17
CA CYS A 445 46.47 15.47 -4.92
C CYS A 445 46.42 14.29 -3.95
N ILE A 446 45.27 13.63 -3.80
CA ILE A 446 45.10 12.48 -2.90
C ILE A 446 45.92 11.28 -3.39
N ILE A 447 45.86 10.93 -4.68
CA ILE A 447 46.64 9.82 -5.26
C ILE A 447 48.15 10.06 -5.10
N SER A 448 48.62 11.28 -5.37
CA SER A 448 50.03 11.65 -5.14
C SER A 448 50.43 11.55 -3.67
N LEU A 449 49.56 11.97 -2.73
CA LEU A 449 49.82 11.89 -1.30
C LEU A 449 49.88 10.44 -0.80
N ILE A 450 49.04 9.54 -1.30
CA ILE A 450 49.10 8.10 -0.97
C ILE A 450 50.40 7.49 -1.48
N GLY A 451 50.84 7.83 -2.70
CA GLY A 451 52.14 7.41 -3.22
C GLY A 451 53.31 7.84 -2.32
N LEU A 452 53.28 9.08 -1.82
CA LEU A 452 54.26 9.58 -0.86
C LEU A 452 54.19 8.83 0.48
N ILE A 453 53.00 8.64 1.04
CA ILE A 453 52.79 7.91 2.31
C ILE A 453 53.26 6.46 2.18
N ASN A 454 52.94 5.78 1.08
CA ASN A 454 53.39 4.41 0.80
C ASN A 454 54.91 4.32 0.65
N GLY A 455 55.56 5.30 0.01
CA GLY A 455 57.01 5.38 -0.05
C GLY A 455 57.66 5.54 1.33
N LEU A 456 57.11 6.43 2.16
CA LEU A 456 57.58 6.67 3.54
C LEU A 456 57.34 5.46 4.46
N LEU A 457 56.16 4.83 4.37
CA LEU A 457 55.82 3.62 5.13
C LEU A 457 56.68 2.43 4.69
N THR A 458 56.96 2.28 3.39
CA THR A 458 57.84 1.21 2.89
C THR A 458 59.27 1.41 3.38
N TRP A 459 59.77 2.65 3.33
CA TRP A 459 61.09 3.00 3.89
C TRP A 459 61.15 2.72 5.40
N TRP A 460 60.12 3.13 6.16
CA TRP A 460 60.06 2.92 7.60
C TRP A 460 59.89 1.45 7.98
N GLY A 461 59.07 0.69 7.24
CA GLY A 461 58.86 -0.74 7.42
C GLY A 461 60.14 -1.55 7.21
N ARG A 462 60.88 -1.27 6.13
CA ARG A 462 62.20 -1.88 5.89
C ARG A 462 63.23 -1.47 6.94
N TYR A 463 63.17 -0.25 7.47
CA TYR A 463 64.03 0.18 8.59
C TYR A 463 63.79 -0.63 9.89
N ILE A 464 62.59 -1.22 10.06
CA ILE A 464 62.25 -2.10 11.19
C ILE A 464 62.22 -3.61 10.81
N ASN A 465 62.90 -4.00 9.73
CA ASN A 465 63.01 -5.37 9.21
C ASN A 465 61.67 -6.02 8.81
N ILE A 466 60.70 -5.24 8.31
CA ILE A 466 59.51 -5.76 7.63
C ILE A 466 59.85 -5.85 6.12
N ASP A 467 60.49 -6.95 5.74
CA ASP A 467 61.01 -7.18 4.38
C ASP A 467 60.00 -7.86 3.42
N GLY A 468 58.79 -8.18 3.90
CA GLY A 468 57.71 -8.67 3.05
C GLY A 468 56.42 -9.03 3.80
N PRO A 469 55.23 -8.60 3.33
CA PRO A 469 54.99 -7.63 2.24
C PRO A 469 55.43 -6.20 2.63
N ASP A 470 55.67 -5.34 1.63
CA ASP A 470 55.99 -3.93 1.86
C ASP A 470 54.90 -3.24 2.70
N LEU A 471 55.31 -2.47 3.71
CA LEU A 471 54.40 -1.74 4.57
C LEU A 471 53.77 -0.57 3.80
N THR A 472 52.52 -0.77 3.37
CA THR A 472 51.73 0.20 2.62
C THR A 472 50.48 0.60 3.40
N LEU A 473 49.88 1.74 3.04
CA LEU A 473 48.64 2.22 3.63
C LEU A 473 47.49 1.24 3.38
N GLU A 474 47.47 0.59 2.21
CA GLU A 474 46.56 -0.49 1.83
C GLU A 474 46.74 -1.72 2.71
N LEU A 475 47.97 -2.07 3.12
CA LEU A 475 48.21 -3.17 4.07
C LEU A 475 47.62 -2.84 5.45
N ILE A 476 47.93 -1.65 5.99
CA ILE A 476 47.43 -1.19 7.30
C ILE A 476 45.91 -1.13 7.31
N LEU A 477 45.32 -0.54 6.27
CA LEU A 477 43.87 -0.43 6.08
C LEU A 477 43.19 -1.80 5.94
N GLY A 478 43.83 -2.74 5.24
CA GLY A 478 43.36 -4.12 5.11
C GLY A 478 43.17 -4.79 6.46
N TYR A 479 44.16 -4.67 7.35
CA TYR A 479 44.03 -5.18 8.72
C TYR A 479 43.02 -4.40 9.58
N LEU A 480 42.97 -3.08 9.48
CA LEU A 480 42.03 -2.25 10.23
C LEU A 480 40.57 -2.54 9.85
N CYS A 481 40.29 -2.75 8.56
CA CYS A 481 38.96 -3.04 8.03
C CYS A 481 38.63 -4.54 8.03
N TYR A 482 39.58 -5.43 8.36
CA TYR A 482 39.37 -6.89 8.35
C TYR A 482 38.17 -7.34 9.19
N PRO A 483 37.96 -6.85 10.44
CA PRO A 483 36.78 -7.23 11.22
C PRO A 483 35.48 -6.75 10.57
N ILE A 484 35.50 -5.58 9.92
CA ILE A 484 34.34 -5.02 9.22
C ILE A 484 33.99 -5.90 8.03
N ALA A 485 34.97 -6.24 7.18
CA ALA A 485 34.76 -7.11 6.02
C ALA A 485 34.28 -8.52 6.42
N PHE A 486 34.81 -9.09 7.50
CA PHE A 486 34.31 -10.35 8.06
C PHE A 486 32.83 -10.23 8.45
N PHE A 487 32.46 -9.18 9.20
CA PHE A 487 31.08 -8.98 9.64
C PHE A 487 30.10 -8.58 8.54
N LEU A 488 30.55 -8.01 7.41
CA LEU A 488 29.72 -7.90 6.20
C LEU A 488 29.27 -9.28 5.67
N GLY A 489 29.93 -10.36 6.08
CA GLY A 489 29.70 -11.72 5.61
C GLY A 489 30.28 -11.95 4.21
N VAL A 490 31.45 -11.36 3.93
CA VAL A 490 32.31 -11.68 2.76
C VAL A 490 32.65 -13.17 2.76
N SER A 491 32.96 -13.77 1.60
CA SER A 491 33.33 -15.20 1.60
C SER A 491 34.61 -15.43 2.42
N ARG A 492 34.70 -16.61 3.03
CA ARG A 492 35.89 -17.05 3.80
C ARG A 492 36.94 -17.72 2.91
N ASP A 493 36.56 -18.05 1.68
CA ASP A 493 37.41 -18.68 0.68
C ASP A 493 38.32 -17.64 0.00
N ASN A 494 39.40 -18.10 -0.64
CA ASN A 494 40.32 -17.28 -1.47
C ASN A 494 40.93 -16.03 -0.82
N ASN A 495 40.90 -15.90 0.52
CA ASN A 495 41.32 -14.70 1.26
C ASN A 495 40.49 -13.43 0.91
N ASP A 496 39.26 -13.61 0.42
CA ASP A 496 38.35 -12.53 0.01
C ASP A 496 38.17 -11.45 1.10
N ILE A 497 38.14 -11.84 2.38
CA ILE A 497 37.95 -10.92 3.53
C ILE A 497 39.01 -9.82 3.54
N PHE A 498 40.29 -10.19 3.40
CA PHE A 498 41.39 -9.22 3.43
C PHE A 498 41.34 -8.30 2.22
N LEU A 499 41.09 -8.86 1.03
CA LEU A 499 40.99 -8.11 -0.22
C LEU A 499 39.82 -7.09 -0.19
N VAL A 500 38.65 -7.48 0.30
CA VAL A 500 37.51 -6.59 0.48
C VAL A 500 37.79 -5.53 1.57
N ALA A 501 38.49 -5.89 2.64
CA ALA A 501 38.90 -4.94 3.67
C ALA A 501 39.84 -3.85 3.12
N GLN A 502 40.81 -4.21 2.28
CA GLN A 502 41.69 -3.25 1.60
C GLN A 502 40.87 -2.26 0.75
N LEU A 503 39.92 -2.74 -0.05
CA LEU A 503 39.07 -1.89 -0.88
C LEU A 503 38.19 -0.94 -0.05
N ILE A 504 37.62 -1.40 1.07
CA ILE A 504 36.85 -0.55 2.00
C ILE A 504 37.73 0.55 2.60
N GLY A 505 38.94 0.22 3.04
CA GLY A 505 39.86 1.22 3.57
C GLY A 505 40.33 2.22 2.50
N LEU A 506 40.62 1.73 1.29
CA LEU A 506 41.01 2.54 0.13
C LEU A 506 39.89 3.55 -0.20
N LYS A 507 38.62 3.12 -0.19
CA LYS A 507 37.48 4.04 -0.31
C LYS A 507 37.53 5.18 0.72
N LEU A 508 37.69 4.84 2.00
CA LEU A 508 37.57 5.80 3.12
C LEU A 508 38.66 6.87 3.11
N ILE A 509 39.92 6.48 2.88
CA ILE A 509 41.03 7.45 2.80
C ILE A 509 41.00 8.18 1.47
N THR A 510 40.81 7.46 0.37
CA THR A 510 41.10 7.97 -0.97
C THR A 510 39.83 8.48 -1.64
N ASN A 511 38.99 7.55 -2.13
CA ASN A 511 37.68 7.74 -2.75
C ASN A 511 37.20 6.40 -3.34
N GLU A 512 35.90 6.32 -3.61
CA GLU A 512 35.26 5.16 -4.23
C GLU A 512 35.70 4.92 -5.69
N PHE A 513 36.06 5.96 -6.45
CA PHE A 513 36.52 5.82 -7.84
C PHE A 513 37.83 5.01 -7.95
N VAL A 514 38.83 5.32 -7.12
CA VAL A 514 40.08 4.57 -7.03
C VAL A 514 39.82 3.13 -6.57
N ALA A 515 38.89 2.92 -5.63
CA ALA A 515 38.53 1.58 -5.15
C ALA A 515 37.82 0.73 -6.23
N TYR A 516 36.88 1.30 -7.00
CA TYR A 516 36.25 0.60 -8.12
C TYR A 516 37.25 0.31 -9.26
N ASN A 517 38.13 1.26 -9.57
CA ASN A 517 39.19 1.04 -10.56
C ASN A 517 40.15 -0.08 -10.12
N ALA A 518 40.51 -0.13 -8.83
CA ALA A 518 41.32 -1.21 -8.27
C ALA A 518 40.60 -2.56 -8.38
N LEU A 519 39.32 -2.64 -7.98
CA LEU A 519 38.49 -3.85 -8.04
C LEU A 519 38.41 -4.47 -9.45
N GLN A 520 38.45 -3.66 -10.50
CA GLN A 520 38.30 -4.12 -11.89
C GLN A 520 39.63 -4.32 -12.63
N THR A 521 40.62 -3.46 -12.38
CA THR A 521 41.88 -3.44 -13.14
C THR A 521 42.99 -4.29 -12.50
N ASN A 522 43.03 -4.42 -11.17
CA ASN A 522 44.12 -5.13 -10.50
C ASN A 522 43.85 -6.66 -10.46
N PRO A 523 44.75 -7.50 -11.01
CA PRO A 523 44.54 -8.94 -11.12
C PRO A 523 44.36 -9.66 -9.79
N ILE A 524 44.79 -9.06 -8.67
CA ILE A 524 44.60 -9.61 -7.32
C ILE A 524 43.10 -9.78 -6.99
N TYR A 525 42.22 -8.89 -7.49
CA TYR A 525 40.79 -8.94 -7.22
C TYR A 525 39.98 -9.73 -8.27
N ALA A 526 40.61 -10.21 -9.34
CA ALA A 526 39.93 -10.92 -10.43
C ALA A 526 39.19 -12.17 -9.94
N ASN A 527 39.80 -12.90 -9.00
CA ASN A 527 39.30 -14.18 -8.46
C ASN A 527 38.38 -14.05 -7.23
N LEU A 528 37.92 -12.84 -6.89
CA LEU A 528 36.93 -12.63 -5.83
C LEU A 528 35.63 -13.41 -6.12
N SER A 529 35.09 -14.10 -5.12
CA SER A 529 33.83 -14.84 -5.27
C SER A 529 32.65 -13.92 -5.65
N PRO A 530 31.61 -14.42 -6.36
CA PRO A 530 30.46 -13.61 -6.77
C PRO A 530 29.78 -12.89 -5.61
N ARG A 531 29.68 -13.58 -4.46
CA ARG A 531 29.20 -13.02 -3.19
C ARG A 531 30.02 -11.81 -2.74
N SER A 532 31.34 -11.98 -2.65
CA SER A 532 32.25 -10.92 -2.19
C SER A 532 32.26 -9.72 -3.14
N ARG A 533 32.20 -9.97 -4.45
CA ARG A 533 32.11 -8.92 -5.49
C ARG A 533 30.84 -8.06 -5.34
N ILE A 534 29.70 -8.65 -5.01
CA ILE A 534 28.46 -7.90 -4.75
C ILE A 534 28.56 -7.15 -3.41
N ILE A 535 29.00 -7.79 -2.33
CA ILE A 535 29.13 -7.14 -1.01
C ILE A 535 30.06 -5.92 -1.09
N VAL A 536 31.21 -6.03 -1.76
CA VAL A 536 32.13 -4.90 -1.93
C VAL A 536 31.54 -3.82 -2.85
N THR A 537 30.80 -4.19 -3.91
CA THR A 537 30.12 -3.20 -4.77
C THR A 537 29.15 -2.32 -3.97
N TYR A 538 28.37 -2.90 -3.04
CA TYR A 538 27.50 -2.12 -2.14
C TYR A 538 28.28 -1.32 -1.09
N ALA A 539 29.35 -1.90 -0.52
CA ALA A 539 30.17 -1.22 0.50
C ALA A 539 30.93 -0.01 -0.09
N LEU A 540 31.33 -0.07 -1.36
CA LEU A 540 31.99 1.02 -2.09
C LEU A 540 31.03 2.12 -2.54
N CYS A 541 29.72 1.84 -2.67
CA CYS A 541 28.75 2.75 -3.28
C CYS A 541 28.35 3.94 -2.38
N GLY A 542 29.24 4.92 -2.21
CA GLY A 542 28.91 6.23 -1.64
C GLY A 542 30.13 7.12 -1.40
N PHE A 543 29.95 8.44 -1.45
CA PHE A 543 31.01 9.45 -1.33
C PHE A 543 31.66 9.58 0.07
N ALA A 544 31.57 8.57 0.93
CA ALA A 544 32.18 8.59 2.26
C ALA A 544 33.71 8.44 2.17
N ASN A 545 34.40 9.55 1.88
CA ASN A 545 35.87 9.68 1.83
C ASN A 545 36.36 11.06 2.33
N ILE A 546 37.66 11.17 2.65
CA ILE A 546 38.26 12.40 3.20
C ILE A 546 38.16 13.59 2.22
N GLY A 547 38.33 13.36 0.91
CA GLY A 547 38.21 14.42 -0.10
C GLY A 547 36.80 15.02 -0.18
N SER A 548 35.78 14.17 -0.09
CA SER A 548 34.37 14.56 -0.10
C SER A 548 33.97 15.36 1.13
N LEU A 549 34.62 15.14 2.27
CA LEU A 549 34.41 15.96 3.47
C LEU A 549 34.81 17.42 3.22
N GLY A 550 35.93 17.67 2.53
CA GLY A 550 36.31 19.01 2.09
C GLY A 550 35.27 19.63 1.14
N ASN A 551 34.79 18.85 0.16
CA ASN A 551 33.80 19.31 -0.81
C ASN A 551 32.45 19.68 -0.15
N GLN A 552 31.93 18.86 0.77
CA GLN A 552 30.67 19.18 1.46
C GLN A 552 30.80 20.41 2.37
N ILE A 553 31.88 20.53 3.15
CA ILE A 553 32.13 21.72 3.98
C ILE A 553 32.18 22.96 3.08
N GLY A 554 32.91 22.90 1.95
CA GLY A 554 33.01 24.00 1.00
C GLY A 554 31.69 24.43 0.39
N VAL A 555 30.79 23.49 0.03
CA VAL A 555 29.47 23.80 -0.53
C VAL A 555 28.53 24.38 0.54
N LEU A 556 28.46 23.75 1.73
CA LEU A 556 27.61 24.24 2.81
C LEU A 556 28.06 25.61 3.35
N ALA A 557 29.37 25.87 3.41
CA ALA A 557 29.93 27.19 3.76
C ALA A 557 29.62 28.27 2.71
N GLN A 558 29.55 27.93 1.42
CA GLN A 558 29.10 28.85 0.37
C GLN A 558 27.58 29.11 0.45
N LEU A 559 26.78 28.15 0.91
CA LEU A 559 25.33 28.26 1.05
C LEU A 559 24.86 29.01 2.30
N ALA A 560 25.54 28.80 3.43
CA ALA A 560 25.22 29.39 4.73
C ALA A 560 26.52 29.80 5.44
N PRO A 561 27.17 30.91 5.00
CA PRO A 561 28.49 31.31 5.49
C PRO A 561 28.52 31.51 7.02
N GLY A 562 27.44 32.01 7.61
CA GLY A 562 27.29 32.17 9.05
C GLY A 562 27.33 30.86 9.86
N ARG A 563 27.23 29.68 9.21
CA ARG A 563 27.18 28.36 9.87
C ARG A 563 28.30 27.41 9.47
N THR A 564 29.34 27.94 8.83
CA THR A 564 30.57 27.21 8.45
C THR A 564 31.20 26.45 9.64
N SER A 565 31.14 27.03 10.85
CA SER A 565 31.64 26.40 12.09
C SER A 565 30.83 25.15 12.47
N ASP A 566 29.50 25.24 12.41
CA ASP A 566 28.56 24.15 12.75
C ASP A 566 28.78 22.95 11.84
N VAL A 567 28.81 23.21 10.52
CA VAL A 567 29.06 22.24 9.46
C VAL A 567 30.40 21.52 9.69
N SER A 568 31.46 22.28 9.93
CA SER A 568 32.81 21.73 10.19
C SER A 568 32.84 20.85 11.44
N ARG A 569 32.05 21.19 12.47
CA ARG A 569 31.97 20.46 13.74
C ARG A 569 31.29 19.10 13.63
N VAL A 570 30.33 18.94 12.70
CA VAL A 570 29.61 17.68 12.48
C VAL A 570 30.20 16.83 11.35
N ALA A 571 30.96 17.43 10.43
CA ALA A 571 31.46 16.81 9.21
C ALA A 571 32.11 15.43 9.38
N VAL A 572 33.05 15.26 10.33
CA VAL A 572 33.73 13.97 10.55
C VAL A 572 32.78 12.90 11.09
N SER A 573 31.82 13.28 11.95
CA SER A 573 30.78 12.38 12.43
C SER A 573 29.85 11.95 11.29
N ALA A 574 29.44 12.90 10.45
CA ALA A 574 28.58 12.64 9.29
C ALA A 574 29.28 11.74 8.25
N LEU A 575 30.58 11.95 8.00
CA LEU A 575 31.42 11.12 7.12
C LEU A 575 31.44 9.65 7.58
N ILE A 576 31.79 9.42 8.84
CA ILE A 576 31.82 8.06 9.42
C ILE A 576 30.42 7.45 9.35
N THR A 577 29.37 8.22 9.70
CA THR A 577 27.99 7.72 9.67
C THR A 577 27.54 7.36 8.25
N GLY A 578 27.93 8.15 7.24
CA GLY A 578 27.69 7.85 5.82
C GLY A 578 28.40 6.57 5.34
N ALA A 579 29.64 6.34 5.80
CA ALA A 579 30.32 5.06 5.56
C ALA A 579 29.54 3.89 6.18
N PHE A 580 29.13 4.01 7.45
CA PHE A 580 28.30 2.99 8.12
C PHE A 580 26.97 2.75 7.39
N SER A 581 26.35 3.77 6.81
CA SER A 581 25.16 3.62 5.94
C SER A 581 25.43 2.68 4.75
N THR A 582 26.55 2.87 4.04
CA THR A 582 26.92 1.96 2.93
C THR A 582 27.22 0.54 3.41
N LEU A 583 27.79 0.39 4.61
CA LEU A 583 28.06 -0.92 5.24
C LEU A 583 26.78 -1.64 5.72
N THR A 584 25.72 -0.93 6.15
CA THR A 584 24.43 -1.58 6.44
C THR A 584 23.75 -2.07 5.15
N SER A 585 23.84 -1.31 4.06
CA SER A 585 23.36 -1.73 2.73
C SER A 585 24.10 -2.98 2.25
N ALA A 586 25.43 -3.04 2.42
CA ALA A 586 26.24 -4.21 2.07
C ALA A 586 25.91 -5.45 2.92
N ASN A 587 25.68 -5.30 4.23
CA ASN A 587 25.18 -6.40 5.08
C ASN A 587 23.84 -6.95 4.60
N ILE A 588 22.90 -6.06 4.27
CA ILE A 588 21.58 -6.45 3.79
C ILE A 588 21.67 -7.15 2.43
N ALA A 589 22.52 -6.69 1.51
CA ALA A 589 22.83 -7.39 0.27
C ALA A 589 23.43 -8.80 0.53
N GLY A 590 24.39 -8.91 1.46
CA GLY A 590 24.98 -10.20 1.89
C GLY A 590 23.99 -11.20 2.49
N MET A 591 22.94 -10.72 3.19
CA MET A 591 21.83 -11.57 3.65
C MET A 591 20.88 -11.97 2.51
N THR A 592 20.55 -11.02 1.62
CA THR A 592 19.49 -11.15 0.62
C THR A 592 19.95 -11.63 -0.75
N TYR A 593 21.25 -11.87 -0.97
CA TYR A 593 21.79 -12.43 -2.20
C TYR A 593 21.20 -13.80 -2.59
N GLY A 594 20.97 -14.04 -3.89
CA GLY A 594 20.71 -15.37 -4.46
C GLY A 594 19.32 -15.59 -5.07
N MET A 595 19.31 -16.30 -6.22
CA MET A 595 18.19 -16.75 -7.06
C MET A 595 17.71 -15.85 -8.22
N VAL A 596 18.44 -14.79 -8.58
CA VAL A 596 18.27 -14.11 -9.88
C VAL A 596 19.66 -13.75 -10.44
N GLY A 597 20.09 -14.39 -11.56
CA GLY A 597 21.27 -13.94 -12.32
C GLY A 597 22.20 -15.02 -12.88
N THR A 598 22.66 -15.98 -12.07
CA THR A 598 23.77 -16.91 -12.42
C THR A 598 23.36 -18.13 -13.26
N SER A 599 22.44 -17.96 -14.22
CA SER A 599 21.99 -19.03 -15.14
C SER A 599 22.02 -18.62 -16.62
N ALA A 600 22.72 -17.53 -16.95
CA ALA A 600 22.77 -16.97 -18.30
C ALA A 600 24.08 -17.26 -19.06
N ASN A 601 25.23 -17.36 -18.36
CA ASN A 601 26.55 -17.48 -18.99
C ASN A 601 27.22 -18.86 -18.85
N GLU A 602 26.66 -19.78 -18.08
CA GLU A 602 27.14 -21.17 -17.98
C GLU A 602 25.98 -22.15 -18.18
N MET A 603 26.24 -23.22 -18.95
CA MET A 603 25.30 -24.24 -19.42
C MET A 603 24.27 -23.81 -20.47
N GLY A 604 24.66 -23.96 -21.74
CA GLY A 604 23.69 -24.33 -22.78
C GLY A 604 23.10 -25.73 -22.51
N GLN A 605 21.84 -25.93 -22.91
CA GLN A 605 21.06 -27.18 -22.77
C GLN A 605 20.75 -27.64 -21.32
N GLN A 606 19.61 -27.22 -20.76
CA GLN A 606 18.43 -28.10 -20.55
C GLN A 606 17.25 -27.39 -19.85
N THR A 607 16.02 -27.76 -20.26
CA THR A 607 14.71 -27.56 -19.58
C THR A 607 14.35 -26.18 -19.00
N MET A 608 13.39 -25.50 -19.65
CA MET A 608 12.73 -24.30 -19.10
C MET A 608 11.85 -24.65 -17.89
N VAL A 609 12.09 -24.00 -16.75
CA VAL A 609 11.17 -23.97 -15.59
C VAL A 609 10.53 -22.59 -15.51
N PRO A 610 9.18 -22.44 -15.60
CA PRO A 610 8.53 -21.14 -15.52
C PRO A 610 8.55 -20.52 -14.11
N ALA A 611 8.65 -19.19 -14.05
CA ALA A 611 8.78 -18.45 -12.79
C ALA A 611 7.49 -18.42 -11.94
N SER A 612 7.58 -18.85 -10.68
CA SER A 612 6.47 -18.83 -9.71
C SER A 612 6.93 -18.49 -8.28
N ALA A 613 7.09 -17.20 -7.96
CA ALA A 613 7.44 -16.79 -6.59
C ALA A 613 6.97 -15.37 -6.15
N PRO A 614 5.72 -15.25 -5.67
CA PRO A 614 5.36 -14.30 -4.62
C PRO A 614 5.07 -14.99 -3.26
N HIS A 615 5.33 -16.29 -3.14
CA HIS A 615 4.77 -17.17 -2.10
C HIS A 615 5.38 -17.07 -0.69
N ILE A 616 6.42 -16.27 -0.45
CA ILE A 616 7.22 -16.35 0.80
C ILE A 616 6.89 -15.22 1.80
N LEU A 617 6.45 -14.04 1.37
CA LEU A 617 6.14 -12.94 2.29
C LEU A 617 4.93 -13.25 3.21
N LEU A 618 3.96 -14.04 2.74
CA LEU A 618 2.71 -14.29 3.46
C LEU A 618 2.85 -15.34 4.59
N ARG A 619 3.85 -16.24 4.53
CA ARG A 619 4.14 -17.20 5.61
C ARG A 619 4.87 -16.56 6.80
N ALA A 620 5.45 -15.37 6.64
CA ALA A 620 6.16 -14.66 7.70
C ALA A 620 5.24 -14.08 8.79
N ILE A 621 3.95 -13.86 8.46
CA ILE A 621 3.01 -13.11 9.29
C ILE A 621 2.22 -14.03 10.25
N LEU A 622 2.28 -15.35 10.08
CA LEU A 622 1.42 -16.32 10.79
C LEU A 622 2.18 -17.52 11.36
N GLY A 623 2.52 -17.40 12.64
CA GLY A 623 2.96 -18.48 13.54
C GLY A 623 3.50 -17.85 14.83
N ASN A 624 3.25 -18.28 16.06
CA ASN A 624 2.43 -19.35 16.64
C ASN A 624 2.90 -19.43 18.12
N SER A 625 2.26 -18.71 19.04
CA SER A 625 2.22 -19.11 20.45
C SER A 625 1.07 -18.37 21.15
N LEU A 626 0.34 -19.12 21.96
CA LEU A 626 -0.87 -18.71 22.66
C LEU A 626 -0.62 -18.90 24.16
N MET A 627 -1.40 -18.21 24.99
CA MET A 627 -1.70 -18.56 26.39
C MET A 627 -0.72 -18.13 27.49
N SER A 628 -1.03 -17.01 28.15
CA SER A 628 -1.07 -16.96 29.63
C SER A 628 -1.92 -15.79 30.16
N THR A 629 -2.60 -16.07 31.29
CA THR A 629 -3.15 -15.13 32.30
C THR A 629 -4.05 -13.97 31.86
N LEU A 630 -5.37 -14.19 32.03
CA LEU A 630 -6.36 -13.14 32.31
C LEU A 630 -6.29 -12.76 33.79
N GLU A 631 -6.25 -11.47 34.12
CA GLU A 631 -6.70 -11.00 35.44
C GLU A 631 -7.32 -9.58 35.38
N TYR A 632 -8.51 -9.49 35.99
CA TYR A 632 -9.35 -8.35 36.38
C TYR A 632 -9.42 -7.00 35.62
N SER A 633 -10.70 -6.60 35.42
CA SER A 633 -11.23 -5.23 35.41
C SER A 633 -10.87 -4.25 34.28
N GLU A 634 -11.67 -4.24 33.20
CA GLU A 634 -12.44 -3.05 32.76
C GLU A 634 -13.41 -3.43 31.61
N ARG A 635 -14.60 -3.94 31.96
CA ARG A 635 -15.53 -4.58 31.01
C ARG A 635 -16.34 -3.66 30.08
N GLY A 636 -16.12 -2.33 30.12
CA GLY A 636 -16.94 -1.36 29.37
C GLY A 636 -16.48 -1.07 27.93
N ASN A 637 -15.18 -0.86 27.71
CA ASN A 637 -14.68 -0.25 26.46
C ASN A 637 -13.92 -1.21 25.53
N ALA A 638 -13.34 -2.30 26.06
CA ALA A 638 -12.58 -3.27 25.27
C ALA A 638 -13.48 -4.07 24.30
N LEU A 639 -14.76 -4.27 24.66
CA LEU A 639 -15.74 -5.06 23.91
C LEU A 639 -15.96 -4.51 22.49
N PHE A 640 -16.29 -3.22 22.40
CA PHE A 640 -16.49 -2.51 21.13
C PHE A 640 -15.17 -2.36 20.34
N GLY A 641 -14.05 -2.25 21.06
CA GLY A 641 -12.70 -2.18 20.49
C GLY A 641 -12.32 -3.46 19.74
N ALA A 642 -12.33 -4.61 20.42
CA ALA A 642 -11.90 -5.90 19.87
C ALA A 642 -12.73 -6.34 18.65
N VAL A 643 -14.07 -6.18 18.71
CA VAL A 643 -14.97 -6.48 17.59
C VAL A 643 -14.75 -5.53 16.41
N THR A 644 -14.40 -4.26 16.63
CA THR A 644 -13.96 -3.40 15.52
C THR A 644 -12.61 -3.87 14.96
N SER A 645 -11.63 -4.18 15.80
CA SER A 645 -10.24 -4.40 15.36
C SER A 645 -10.09 -5.59 14.40
N LEU A 646 -10.92 -6.64 14.56
CA LEU A 646 -10.93 -7.79 13.65
C LEU A 646 -11.84 -7.61 12.43
N THR A 647 -12.81 -6.68 12.47
CA THR A 647 -13.59 -6.27 11.28
C THR A 647 -12.92 -5.16 10.46
N ALA A 648 -11.95 -4.44 11.03
CA ALA A 648 -11.21 -3.33 10.41
C ALA A 648 -10.15 -3.77 9.34
N LEU A 649 -10.11 -5.05 8.96
CA LEU A 649 -9.49 -5.50 7.71
C LEU A 649 -10.45 -5.45 6.50
N GLY A 650 -11.75 -5.16 6.73
CA GLY A 650 -12.79 -5.05 5.69
C GLY A 650 -13.59 -3.73 5.69
N PHE A 651 -13.26 -2.81 6.60
CA PHE A 651 -13.70 -1.41 6.58
C PHE A 651 -12.44 -0.54 6.44
N MET A 652 -12.43 0.57 5.70
CA MET A 652 -13.45 1.61 5.74
C MET A 652 -13.32 2.55 4.51
N GLN A 653 -14.41 3.21 4.11
CA GLN A 653 -14.41 4.48 3.35
C GLN A 653 -15.25 5.48 4.15
N ILE A 654 -15.06 6.77 3.91
CA ILE A 654 -16.07 7.64 3.29
C ILE A 654 -15.33 8.83 2.67
N GLY A 655 -15.62 9.12 1.41
CA GLY A 655 -15.40 10.43 0.82
C GLY A 655 -16.71 11.21 0.89
N SER A 656 -16.65 12.49 1.23
CA SER A 656 -17.83 13.32 1.44
C SER A 656 -18.73 13.46 0.20
N VAL A 657 -20.03 13.57 0.45
CA VAL A 657 -20.99 14.34 -0.34
C VAL A 657 -21.42 15.50 0.57
N PRO A 658 -21.50 16.75 0.10
CA PRO A 658 -21.79 17.89 0.96
C PRO A 658 -23.22 17.82 1.51
N GLN A 659 -23.33 18.02 2.82
CA GLN A 659 -24.58 18.13 3.60
C GLN A 659 -24.39 19.24 4.65
N PRO A 660 -25.47 19.91 5.11
CA PRO A 660 -25.41 21.17 5.86
C PRO A 660 -24.77 21.04 7.27
N PRO A 661 -24.40 22.17 7.92
CA PRO A 661 -23.70 22.14 9.20
C PRO A 661 -24.57 21.61 10.34
N ASN A 662 -23.88 20.91 11.26
CA ASN A 662 -24.33 20.29 12.52
C ASN A 662 -24.83 18.83 12.44
N ILE A 663 -24.48 18.09 13.52
CA ILE A 663 -24.79 16.68 13.84
C ILE A 663 -23.86 15.64 13.16
N GLN A 664 -22.98 15.01 13.96
CA GLN A 664 -22.07 13.93 13.57
C GLN A 664 -22.48 12.60 14.24
N TYR A 665 -22.79 11.55 13.47
CA TYR A 665 -23.08 10.21 14.01
C TYR A 665 -22.28 9.09 13.31
N THR A 666 -21.63 8.20 14.08
CA THR A 666 -20.93 7.00 13.55
C THR A 666 -20.93 5.76 14.49
N PRO A 667 -21.92 4.86 14.40
CA PRO A 667 -21.86 3.50 14.95
C PRO A 667 -21.14 2.49 14.03
N LYS A 668 -20.77 1.33 14.58
CA LYS A 668 -19.98 0.26 13.95
C LYS A 668 -20.69 -1.09 14.15
N ALA A 669 -20.67 -1.98 13.16
CA ALA A 669 -21.20 -3.35 13.30
C ALA A 669 -20.56 -4.39 12.35
N ASN A 670 -20.38 -5.59 12.89
CA ASN A 670 -19.97 -6.92 12.41
C ASN A 670 -19.86 -7.24 10.89
N ASN A 671 -18.72 -7.84 10.49
CA ASN A 671 -18.47 -8.35 9.11
C ASN A 671 -17.84 -9.77 8.98
N GLN A 672 -17.45 -10.46 10.06
CA GLN A 672 -16.67 -11.72 9.95
C GLN A 672 -17.41 -12.88 9.24
N GLN A 673 -18.75 -12.93 9.40
CA GLN A 673 -19.61 -13.98 8.84
C GLN A 673 -19.38 -14.22 7.34
N CYS A 674 -19.24 -13.11 6.62
CA CYS A 674 -19.22 -13.12 5.17
C CYS A 674 -17.95 -13.72 4.57
N ILE A 675 -16.81 -13.64 5.28
CA ILE A 675 -15.54 -14.23 4.82
C ILE A 675 -15.73 -15.72 4.58
N ARG A 676 -16.37 -16.44 5.51
CA ARG A 676 -16.47 -17.90 5.43
C ARG A 676 -17.57 -18.39 4.48
N ASP A 677 -18.70 -17.71 4.43
CA ASP A 677 -19.80 -18.06 3.54
C ASP A 677 -19.38 -18.08 2.06
N ARG A 678 -18.38 -17.26 1.70
CA ARG A 678 -17.79 -17.28 0.36
C ARG A 678 -16.41 -17.97 0.29
N TYR A 679 -15.73 -18.20 1.41
CA TYR A 679 -14.60 -19.15 1.48
C TYR A 679 -15.03 -20.54 1.01
N ASP A 680 -16.12 -21.13 1.53
CA ASP A 680 -16.55 -22.47 1.08
C ASP A 680 -17.00 -22.50 -0.39
N ASN A 681 -17.52 -21.39 -0.90
CA ASN A 681 -17.94 -21.25 -2.29
C ASN A 681 -16.74 -21.09 -3.25
N GLY A 682 -15.67 -20.40 -2.84
CA GLY A 682 -14.42 -20.30 -3.60
C GLY A 682 -13.58 -21.58 -3.53
N LEU A 683 -13.59 -22.25 -2.35
CA LEU A 683 -12.89 -23.51 -2.06
C LEU A 683 -13.18 -24.59 -3.12
N MET A 684 -14.47 -24.81 -3.41
CA MET A 684 -14.84 -25.84 -4.40
C MET A 684 -14.39 -25.47 -5.82
N GLY A 685 -14.22 -24.19 -6.14
CA GLY A 685 -13.72 -23.75 -7.45
C GLY A 685 -12.25 -24.10 -7.72
N GLY A 686 -11.44 -24.27 -6.69
CA GLY A 686 -10.06 -24.76 -6.80
C GLY A 686 -9.95 -26.27 -6.61
N LEU A 687 -10.60 -26.84 -5.59
CA LEU A 687 -10.40 -28.24 -5.19
C LEU A 687 -11.01 -29.26 -6.16
N VAL A 688 -12.14 -28.94 -6.80
CA VAL A 688 -12.95 -29.89 -7.58
C VAL A 688 -12.24 -30.43 -8.82
N ASN A 689 -11.35 -29.66 -9.43
CA ASN A 689 -10.56 -30.12 -10.58
C ASN A 689 -9.33 -30.95 -10.16
N GLY A 690 -8.88 -30.85 -8.91
CA GLY A 690 -7.65 -31.48 -8.42
C GLY A 690 -7.71 -33.02 -8.40
N THR A 691 -6.65 -33.66 -8.91
CA THR A 691 -6.50 -35.12 -8.93
C THR A 691 -6.70 -35.78 -7.55
N PRO A 692 -6.10 -35.28 -6.44
CA PRO A 692 -6.26 -35.91 -5.13
C PRO A 692 -7.70 -35.89 -4.59
N PHE A 693 -8.51 -34.90 -4.98
CA PHE A 693 -9.93 -34.86 -4.63
C PHE A 693 -10.73 -35.88 -5.44
N LYS A 694 -10.47 -35.96 -6.75
CA LYS A 694 -11.10 -36.96 -7.64
C LYS A 694 -10.77 -38.39 -7.20
N GLU A 695 -9.51 -38.68 -6.87
CA GLU A 695 -9.07 -39.97 -6.34
C GLU A 695 -9.76 -40.32 -5.01
N SER A 696 -9.77 -39.38 -4.04
CA SER A 696 -10.41 -39.57 -2.73
C SER A 696 -11.90 -39.92 -2.80
N PHE A 697 -12.57 -39.61 -3.91
CA PHE A 697 -13.98 -39.87 -4.13
C PHE A 697 -14.28 -40.70 -5.40
N ASN A 698 -13.33 -41.56 -5.83
CA ASN A 698 -13.48 -42.52 -6.93
C ASN A 698 -13.95 -41.91 -8.27
N TYR A 699 -13.39 -40.75 -8.66
CA TYR A 699 -13.70 -40.02 -9.91
C TYR A 699 -15.21 -39.73 -10.11
N PRO A 700 -15.80 -38.79 -9.35
CA PRO A 700 -17.21 -38.42 -9.51
C PRO A 700 -17.46 -37.78 -10.89
N GLY A 701 -18.39 -38.36 -11.67
CA GLY A 701 -18.84 -37.79 -12.94
C GLY A 701 -19.60 -36.46 -12.77
N PRO A 702 -19.81 -35.67 -13.84
CA PRO A 702 -20.27 -34.27 -13.75
C PRO A 702 -21.55 -34.03 -12.94
N ILE A 703 -22.52 -34.97 -12.99
CA ILE A 703 -23.77 -34.88 -12.22
C ILE A 703 -23.52 -35.06 -10.71
N MET A 704 -22.65 -36.01 -10.34
CA MET A 704 -22.27 -36.25 -8.94
C MET A 704 -21.39 -35.10 -8.41
N LEU A 705 -20.52 -34.57 -9.25
CA LEU A 705 -19.68 -33.41 -8.95
C LEU A 705 -20.53 -32.16 -8.68
N GLY A 706 -21.47 -31.86 -9.58
CA GLY A 706 -22.45 -30.80 -9.40
C GLY A 706 -23.28 -30.99 -8.13
N LEU A 707 -23.68 -32.22 -7.78
CA LEU A 707 -24.38 -32.53 -6.54
C LEU A 707 -23.52 -32.25 -5.30
N ILE A 708 -22.28 -32.73 -5.25
CA ILE A 708 -21.36 -32.54 -4.10
C ILE A 708 -21.14 -31.04 -3.81
N VAL A 709 -20.89 -30.24 -4.84
CA VAL A 709 -20.66 -28.79 -4.67
C VAL A 709 -21.95 -28.09 -4.23
N SER A 710 -23.07 -28.36 -4.91
CA SER A 710 -24.35 -27.65 -4.71
C SER A 710 -25.10 -28.01 -3.43
N ILE A 711 -24.97 -29.22 -2.88
CA ILE A 711 -25.86 -29.73 -1.80
C ILE A 711 -25.89 -28.84 -0.54
N ILE A 712 -24.83 -28.06 -0.31
CA ILE A 712 -24.78 -27.06 0.77
C ILE A 712 -25.94 -26.04 0.67
N GLY A 713 -26.41 -25.73 -0.54
CA GLY A 713 -27.56 -24.85 -0.79
C GLY A 713 -28.90 -25.43 -0.31
N ILE A 714 -29.08 -26.76 -0.30
CA ILE A 714 -30.25 -27.40 0.34
C ILE A 714 -30.15 -27.26 1.85
N GLY A 715 -28.97 -27.47 2.44
CA GLY A 715 -28.74 -27.20 3.86
C GLY A 715 -29.05 -25.74 4.19
N ALA A 716 -28.58 -24.79 3.39
CA ALA A 716 -28.80 -23.36 3.60
C ALA A 716 -30.27 -22.95 3.44
N PHE A 717 -31.01 -23.57 2.51
CA PHE A 717 -32.46 -23.43 2.44
C PHE A 717 -33.14 -23.87 3.75
N LEU A 718 -32.81 -25.07 4.25
CA LEU A 718 -33.38 -25.59 5.51
C LEU A 718 -33.00 -24.70 6.70
N GLY A 719 -31.75 -24.24 6.78
CA GLY A 719 -31.25 -23.32 7.81
C GLY A 719 -31.93 -21.95 7.79
N SER A 720 -32.24 -21.42 6.62
CA SER A 720 -33.01 -20.18 6.48
C SER A 720 -34.45 -20.35 6.96
N VAL A 721 -35.07 -21.50 6.70
CA VAL A 721 -36.43 -21.82 7.17
C VAL A 721 -36.46 -22.04 8.69
N THR A 722 -35.49 -22.75 9.28
CA THR A 722 -35.43 -22.91 10.75
C THR A 722 -35.19 -21.58 11.45
N ALA A 723 -34.32 -20.70 10.92
CA ALA A 723 -34.16 -19.35 11.45
C ALA A 723 -35.43 -18.49 11.31
N ALA A 724 -36.24 -18.69 10.27
CA ALA A 724 -37.53 -18.00 10.12
C ALA A 724 -38.59 -18.42 11.16
N ILE A 725 -38.48 -19.64 11.69
CA ILE A 725 -39.41 -20.21 12.68
C ILE A 725 -38.94 -19.93 14.12
N PHE A 726 -37.67 -20.20 14.42
CA PHE A 726 -37.13 -20.18 15.79
C PHE A 726 -36.24 -18.96 16.10
N GLY A 727 -35.79 -18.21 15.09
CA GLY A 727 -34.84 -17.11 15.25
C GLY A 727 -35.37 -15.89 15.98
N GLU A 728 -36.69 -15.79 16.17
CA GLU A 728 -37.30 -14.78 17.03
C GLU A 728 -37.23 -15.18 18.51
N SER A 729 -37.59 -16.42 18.86
CA SER A 729 -37.52 -16.93 20.24
C SER A 729 -36.10 -17.07 20.79
N LEU A 730 -35.09 -17.21 19.92
CA LEU A 730 -33.69 -17.41 20.31
C LEU A 730 -32.91 -16.10 20.52
N GLY A 731 -33.34 -14.98 19.92
CA GLY A 731 -32.52 -13.77 19.80
C GLY A 731 -31.51 -13.84 18.65
N ARG A 732 -31.01 -12.68 18.20
CA ARG A 732 -30.11 -12.59 17.05
C ARG A 732 -28.73 -13.17 17.38
N LYS A 733 -28.17 -12.84 18.54
CA LYS A 733 -26.87 -13.34 19.01
C LYS A 733 -26.86 -14.87 19.10
N ASN A 734 -27.85 -15.48 19.77
CA ASN A 734 -27.84 -16.93 19.97
C ASN A 734 -28.17 -17.69 18.69
N SER A 735 -29.04 -17.16 17.82
CA SER A 735 -29.30 -17.76 16.50
C SER A 735 -28.03 -17.82 15.63
N ILE A 736 -27.21 -16.76 15.68
CA ILE A 736 -25.89 -16.74 15.03
C ILE A 736 -24.95 -17.75 15.70
N ALA A 737 -24.94 -17.84 17.04
CA ALA A 737 -24.07 -18.77 17.79
C ALA A 737 -24.35 -20.24 17.44
N VAL A 738 -25.62 -20.65 17.47
CA VAL A 738 -26.06 -21.99 17.10
C VAL A 738 -25.71 -22.29 15.64
N GLY A 739 -25.98 -21.35 14.73
CA GLY A 739 -25.62 -21.49 13.33
C GLY A 739 -24.11 -21.71 13.13
N VAL A 740 -23.26 -20.93 13.80
CA VAL A 740 -21.80 -21.09 13.76
C VAL A 740 -21.33 -22.44 14.32
N VAL A 741 -21.90 -22.92 15.43
CA VAL A 741 -21.56 -24.24 15.99
C VAL A 741 -21.94 -25.37 15.02
N VAL A 742 -23.14 -25.32 14.44
CA VAL A 742 -23.58 -26.29 13.41
C VAL A 742 -22.67 -26.24 12.18
N MET A 743 -22.29 -25.04 11.74
CA MET A 743 -21.31 -24.87 10.66
C MET A 743 -19.93 -25.45 11.00
N PHE A 744 -19.46 -25.35 12.25
CA PHE A 744 -18.17 -25.87 12.71
C PHE A 744 -18.13 -27.40 12.63
N LEU A 745 -19.16 -28.05 13.16
CA LEU A 745 -19.34 -29.50 13.05
C LEU A 745 -19.39 -29.93 11.58
N GLY A 746 -20.11 -29.19 10.73
CA GLY A 746 -20.15 -29.42 9.30
C GLY A 746 -18.78 -29.37 8.61
N SER A 747 -17.95 -28.35 8.86
CA SER A 747 -16.59 -28.26 8.28
C SER A 747 -15.65 -29.35 8.81
N LEU A 748 -15.75 -29.71 10.10
CA LEU A 748 -14.95 -30.78 10.68
C LEU A 748 -15.27 -32.16 10.06
N LEU A 749 -16.56 -32.44 9.83
CA LEU A 749 -17.01 -33.63 9.11
C LEU A 749 -16.54 -33.63 7.64
N GLN A 750 -16.52 -32.47 6.97
CA GLN A 750 -15.99 -32.38 5.60
C GLN A 750 -14.48 -32.67 5.55
N ALA A 751 -13.69 -32.13 6.47
CA ALA A 751 -12.24 -32.37 6.53
C ALA A 751 -11.88 -33.85 6.83
N THR A 752 -12.77 -34.55 7.53
CA THR A 752 -12.61 -35.97 7.91
C THR A 752 -13.31 -36.94 6.94
N ALA A 753 -13.91 -36.46 5.84
CA ALA A 753 -14.61 -37.32 4.89
C ALA A 753 -13.66 -38.30 4.16
N TYR A 754 -14.08 -39.57 4.04
CA TYR A 754 -13.42 -40.62 3.24
C TYR A 754 -14.38 -41.27 2.22
N THR A 755 -15.67 -40.94 2.26
CA THR A 755 -16.68 -41.47 1.34
C THR A 755 -17.56 -40.35 0.81
N ARG A 756 -18.13 -40.54 -0.38
CA ARG A 756 -19.03 -39.55 -1.02
C ARG A 756 -20.23 -39.22 -0.12
N VAL A 757 -20.82 -40.23 0.51
CA VAL A 757 -21.98 -40.07 1.40
C VAL A 757 -21.62 -39.23 2.62
N HIS A 758 -20.46 -39.48 3.24
CA HIS A 758 -19.96 -38.68 4.37
C HIS A 758 -19.78 -37.21 3.95
N LEU A 759 -19.14 -36.93 2.80
CA LEU A 759 -18.97 -35.56 2.31
C LEU A 759 -20.31 -34.84 2.04
N ILE A 760 -21.28 -35.54 1.43
CA ILE A 760 -22.62 -35.00 1.13
C ILE A 760 -23.36 -34.64 2.43
N VAL A 761 -23.40 -35.55 3.41
CA VAL A 761 -24.03 -35.29 4.72
C VAL A 761 -23.34 -34.13 5.44
N ALA A 762 -22.01 -34.10 5.45
CA ALA A 762 -21.22 -33.03 6.06
C ALA A 762 -21.52 -31.64 5.44
N ARG A 763 -21.71 -31.57 4.12
CA ARG A 763 -22.11 -30.33 3.42
C ARG A 763 -23.56 -29.92 3.68
N VAL A 764 -24.48 -30.86 3.88
CA VAL A 764 -25.85 -30.53 4.33
C VAL A 764 -25.81 -29.92 5.75
N VAL A 765 -25.07 -30.53 6.67
CA VAL A 765 -24.91 -30.00 8.05
C VAL A 765 -24.27 -28.61 8.05
N ALA A 766 -23.17 -28.42 7.30
CA ALA A 766 -22.53 -27.11 7.14
C ALA A 766 -23.51 -26.07 6.54
N GLY A 767 -24.34 -26.49 5.58
CA GLY A 767 -25.37 -25.69 4.96
C GLY A 767 -26.46 -25.22 5.94
N ILE A 768 -26.94 -26.08 6.85
CA ILE A 768 -27.97 -25.68 7.84
C ILE A 768 -27.47 -24.50 8.68
N GLY A 769 -26.24 -24.57 9.17
CA GLY A 769 -25.66 -23.44 9.90
C GLY A 769 -25.48 -22.19 9.01
N LEU A 770 -25.03 -22.35 7.76
CA LEU A 770 -24.91 -21.26 6.77
C LEU A 770 -26.25 -20.53 6.53
N GLY A 771 -27.34 -21.27 6.38
CA GLY A 771 -28.68 -20.71 6.21
C GLY A 771 -29.13 -19.89 7.41
N MET A 772 -28.90 -20.41 8.63
CA MET A 772 -29.28 -19.72 9.87
C MET A 772 -28.55 -18.39 10.01
N VAL A 773 -27.23 -18.38 9.81
CA VAL A 773 -26.44 -17.17 10.03
C VAL A 773 -26.61 -16.16 8.89
N ASN A 774 -26.68 -16.58 7.62
CA ASN A 774 -26.94 -15.67 6.50
C ASN A 774 -28.34 -15.01 6.58
N SER A 775 -29.31 -15.67 7.22
CA SER A 775 -30.64 -15.09 7.45
C SER A 775 -30.68 -14.11 8.63
N THR A 776 -29.84 -14.33 9.66
CA THR A 776 -29.87 -13.54 10.90
C THR A 776 -28.89 -12.36 10.88
N GLY A 777 -27.71 -12.52 10.26
CA GLY A 777 -26.64 -11.52 10.23
C GLY A 777 -27.06 -10.17 9.63
N PRO A 778 -27.68 -10.12 8.43
CA PRO A 778 -28.15 -8.87 7.85
C PRO A 778 -29.26 -8.18 8.65
N VAL A 779 -30.07 -8.95 9.39
CA VAL A 779 -31.11 -8.43 10.30
C VAL A 779 -30.46 -7.75 11.50
N MET A 780 -29.51 -8.43 12.16
CA MET A 780 -28.72 -7.84 13.25
C MET A 780 -27.99 -6.57 12.79
N LEU A 781 -27.36 -6.59 11.61
CA LEU A 781 -26.70 -5.41 11.02
C LEU A 781 -27.69 -4.25 10.81
N ALA A 782 -28.90 -4.52 10.31
CA ALA A 782 -29.93 -3.51 10.09
C ALA A 782 -30.51 -2.93 11.39
N GLU A 783 -30.51 -3.69 12.49
CA GLU A 783 -30.99 -3.25 13.80
C GLU A 783 -29.95 -2.34 14.52
N TYR A 784 -28.65 -2.47 14.23
CA TYR A 784 -27.58 -1.58 14.74
C TYR A 784 -27.20 -0.40 13.81
N ALA A 785 -27.48 -0.48 12.50
CA ALA A 785 -27.01 0.52 11.53
C ALA A 785 -27.89 1.80 11.53
N PRO A 786 -27.29 3.01 11.47
CA PRO A 786 -28.02 4.26 11.22
C PRO A 786 -28.82 4.22 9.92
N ARG A 787 -30.01 4.83 9.94
CA ARG A 787 -30.97 4.83 8.82
C ARG A 787 -30.35 5.34 7.50
N ALA A 788 -29.49 6.38 7.56
CA ALA A 788 -28.91 7.05 6.39
C ALA A 788 -27.75 6.32 5.69
N THR A 789 -26.98 5.47 6.39
CA THR A 789 -25.75 4.85 5.88
C THR A 789 -25.84 3.33 5.71
N ARG A 790 -27.03 2.75 5.90
CA ARG A 790 -27.32 1.31 5.83
C ARG A 790 -26.82 0.62 4.55
N GLY A 791 -27.01 1.25 3.38
CA GLY A 791 -26.56 0.70 2.09
C GLY A 791 -25.04 0.49 2.02
N LEU A 792 -24.27 1.44 2.55
CA LEU A 792 -22.82 1.37 2.63
C LEU A 792 -22.33 0.23 3.54
N TYR A 793 -22.95 0.02 4.71
CA TYR A 793 -22.57 -1.09 5.61
C TYR A 793 -22.79 -2.45 4.93
N VAL A 794 -23.88 -2.64 4.19
CA VAL A 794 -24.12 -3.87 3.42
C VAL A 794 -23.09 -4.03 2.28
N CYS A 795 -22.68 -2.94 1.62
CA CYS A 795 -21.58 -3.00 0.65
C CYS A 795 -20.25 -3.44 1.31
N MET A 796 -19.94 -2.95 2.50
CA MET A 796 -18.73 -3.32 3.25
C MET A 796 -18.76 -4.78 3.71
N GLN A 797 -19.92 -5.26 4.16
CA GLN A 797 -20.18 -6.68 4.44
C GLN A 797 -19.86 -7.55 3.20
N LEU A 798 -20.30 -7.12 2.02
CA LEU A 798 -20.12 -7.81 0.74
C LEU A 798 -18.70 -7.72 0.16
N THR A 799 -17.91 -6.70 0.50
CA THR A 799 -16.48 -6.68 0.20
C THR A 799 -15.71 -7.63 1.09
N THR A 800 -16.04 -7.67 2.38
CA THR A 800 -15.48 -8.65 3.32
C THR A 800 -15.83 -10.09 2.90
N LEU A 801 -17.01 -10.27 2.31
CA LEU A 801 -17.44 -11.50 1.64
C LEU A 801 -16.52 -11.88 0.47
N ASN A 802 -16.22 -10.95 -0.44
CA ASN A 802 -15.35 -11.23 -1.60
C ASN A 802 -13.88 -11.46 -1.20
N PHE A 803 -13.42 -10.86 -0.10
CA PHE A 803 -12.08 -11.13 0.45
C PHE A 803 -11.88 -12.61 0.79
N GLY A 804 -12.90 -13.28 1.35
CA GLY A 804 -12.87 -14.72 1.64
C GLY A 804 -12.67 -15.59 0.39
N VAL A 805 -13.24 -15.19 -0.75
CA VAL A 805 -13.06 -15.87 -2.05
C VAL A 805 -11.64 -15.68 -2.57
N CYS A 806 -11.15 -14.43 -2.56
CA CYS A 806 -9.81 -14.11 -2.98
C CYS A 806 -8.79 -14.93 -2.17
N LEU A 807 -8.93 -14.92 -0.85
CA LEU A 807 -8.06 -15.65 0.08
C LEU A 807 -8.08 -17.16 -0.18
N VAL A 808 -9.25 -17.79 -0.31
CA VAL A 808 -9.31 -19.25 -0.53
C VAL A 808 -8.78 -19.64 -1.91
N SER A 809 -9.06 -18.90 -2.98
CA SER A 809 -8.60 -19.26 -4.32
C SER A 809 -7.07 -19.16 -4.46
N TRP A 810 -6.41 -18.27 -3.71
CA TRP A 810 -4.95 -18.26 -3.60
C TRP A 810 -4.40 -19.41 -2.74
N ILE A 811 -5.14 -19.85 -1.72
CA ILE A 811 -4.79 -21.05 -0.94
C ILE A 811 -4.91 -22.31 -1.80
N ASP A 812 -6.02 -22.49 -2.52
CA ASP A 812 -6.24 -23.63 -3.41
C ASP A 812 -5.19 -23.68 -4.53
N TYR A 813 -4.85 -22.53 -5.13
CA TYR A 813 -3.74 -22.43 -6.07
C TYR A 813 -2.41 -22.86 -5.42
N GLY A 814 -2.10 -22.36 -4.22
CA GLY A 814 -0.89 -22.74 -3.48
C GLY A 814 -0.80 -24.23 -3.13
N PHE A 815 -1.94 -24.89 -2.88
CA PHE A 815 -2.00 -26.34 -2.65
C PHE A 815 -2.09 -27.17 -3.94
N SER A 816 -2.54 -26.60 -5.06
CA SER A 816 -2.66 -27.29 -6.37
C SER A 816 -1.33 -27.82 -6.93
N LEU A 817 -0.21 -27.29 -6.44
CA LEU A 817 1.15 -27.73 -6.77
C LEU A 817 1.58 -29.02 -6.05
N TYR A 818 0.78 -29.53 -5.09
CA TYR A 818 1.13 -30.66 -4.24
C TYR A 818 0.24 -31.89 -4.49
N THR A 819 0.87 -33.06 -4.55
CA THR A 819 0.23 -34.36 -4.75
C THR A 819 -0.01 -35.07 -3.40
N GLY A 820 -1.22 -34.95 -2.87
CA GLY A 820 -1.64 -35.69 -1.67
C GLY A 820 -3.05 -35.36 -1.20
N SER A 821 -3.63 -36.20 -0.34
CA SER A 821 -4.99 -35.99 0.19
C SER A 821 -5.11 -34.76 1.10
N TYR A 822 -3.98 -34.29 1.66
CA TYR A 822 -3.91 -33.05 2.45
C TYR A 822 -4.17 -31.79 1.61
N THR A 823 -3.92 -31.83 0.29
CA THR A 823 -4.15 -30.73 -0.67
C THR A 823 -5.57 -30.17 -0.60
N TRP A 824 -6.57 -31.04 -0.38
CA TRP A 824 -7.97 -30.61 -0.27
C TRP A 824 -8.46 -30.54 1.19
N ARG A 825 -7.91 -31.34 2.11
CA ARG A 825 -8.31 -31.34 3.53
C ARG A 825 -7.83 -30.11 4.30
N ILE A 826 -6.64 -29.60 4.01
CA ILE A 826 -6.09 -28.43 4.73
C ILE A 826 -6.89 -27.15 4.44
N PRO A 827 -7.23 -26.82 3.18
CA PRO A 827 -8.14 -25.71 2.89
C PRO A 827 -9.53 -25.88 3.53
N VAL A 828 -10.09 -27.11 3.54
CA VAL A 828 -11.37 -27.38 4.23
C VAL A 828 -11.27 -27.13 5.75
N ILE A 829 -10.25 -27.64 6.44
CA ILE A 829 -10.15 -27.50 7.91
C ILE A 829 -9.79 -26.09 8.35
N LEU A 830 -9.13 -25.29 7.50
CA LEU A 830 -8.81 -23.88 7.80
C LEU A 830 -10.08 -23.04 8.02
N GLN A 831 -11.22 -23.45 7.45
CA GLN A 831 -12.53 -22.86 7.74
C GLN A 831 -12.87 -22.84 9.25
N CYS A 832 -12.45 -23.86 10.01
CA CYS A 832 -12.73 -23.99 11.43
C CYS A 832 -12.02 -22.90 12.26
N LEU A 833 -10.85 -22.42 11.82
CA LEU A 833 -10.12 -21.33 12.47
C LEU A 833 -10.94 -20.03 12.45
N PHE A 834 -11.49 -19.68 11.27
CA PHE A 834 -12.32 -18.48 11.12
C PHE A 834 -13.61 -18.55 11.95
N LEU A 835 -14.20 -19.73 12.12
CA LEU A 835 -15.36 -19.91 12.98
C LEU A 835 -15.05 -19.78 14.46
N PHE A 836 -13.92 -20.30 14.92
CA PHE A 836 -13.51 -20.19 16.32
C PHE A 836 -13.31 -18.72 16.70
N ILE A 837 -12.68 -17.94 15.82
CA ILE A 837 -12.57 -16.48 15.93
C ILE A 837 -13.97 -15.84 15.96
N MET A 838 -14.89 -16.28 15.10
CA MET A 838 -16.26 -15.75 15.06
C MET A 838 -17.04 -16.02 16.36
N LEU A 839 -16.93 -17.21 16.97
CA LEU A 839 -17.53 -17.49 18.29
C LEU A 839 -16.94 -16.60 19.38
N GLY A 840 -15.61 -16.42 19.38
CA GLY A 840 -14.92 -15.53 20.31
C GLY A 840 -15.40 -14.08 20.20
N LEU A 841 -15.58 -13.58 18.97
CA LEU A 841 -16.15 -12.25 18.73
C LEU A 841 -17.63 -12.16 19.09
N LEU A 842 -18.43 -13.20 18.86
CA LEU A 842 -19.85 -13.19 19.18
C LEU A 842 -20.12 -13.17 20.68
N ALA A 843 -19.25 -13.77 21.50
CA ALA A 843 -19.31 -13.64 22.96
C ALA A 843 -19.21 -12.18 23.43
N ILE A 844 -18.49 -11.35 22.66
CA ILE A 844 -18.18 -9.94 22.90
C ILE A 844 -19.29 -9.00 22.36
N VAL A 845 -20.18 -9.46 21.48
CA VAL A 845 -21.30 -8.65 20.96
C VAL A 845 -22.52 -8.78 21.88
N ASP A 846 -23.20 -7.67 22.19
CA ASP A 846 -24.46 -7.65 22.93
C ASP A 846 -25.64 -8.20 22.07
N GLU A 847 -26.81 -8.41 22.67
CA GLU A 847 -28.03 -8.72 21.90
C GLU A 847 -28.64 -7.42 21.32
N SER A 848 -29.48 -7.55 20.28
CA SER A 848 -30.10 -6.39 19.61
C SER A 848 -31.01 -5.59 20.56
N PRO A 849 -30.84 -4.25 20.69
CA PRO A 849 -31.71 -3.41 21.52
C PRO A 849 -33.19 -3.49 21.13
N ARG A 850 -33.48 -3.63 19.83
CA ARG A 850 -34.85 -3.73 19.32
C ARG A 850 -35.50 -5.05 19.70
N TRP A 851 -34.74 -6.15 19.61
CA TRP A 851 -35.22 -7.47 20.03
C TRP A 851 -35.49 -7.53 21.54
N LEU A 852 -34.58 -6.95 22.35
CA LEU A 852 -34.73 -6.84 23.80
C LEU A 852 -35.98 -6.04 24.17
N ALA A 853 -36.17 -4.86 23.56
CA ALA A 853 -37.35 -4.02 23.76
C ALA A 853 -38.65 -4.74 23.37
N ALA A 854 -38.65 -5.50 22.27
CA ALA A 854 -39.81 -6.28 21.80
C ALA A 854 -40.16 -7.48 22.70
N HIS A 855 -39.22 -7.97 23.51
CA HIS A 855 -39.45 -9.03 24.51
C HIS A 855 -39.66 -8.47 25.92
N HIS A 856 -40.15 -7.23 26.02
CA HIS A 856 -40.40 -6.47 27.26
C HIS A 856 -39.16 -6.28 28.17
N ARG A 857 -37.93 -6.42 27.64
CA ARG A 857 -36.68 -6.20 28.38
C ARG A 857 -36.15 -4.78 28.16
N GLN A 858 -36.94 -3.80 28.60
CA GLN A 858 -36.68 -2.38 28.32
C GLN A 858 -35.37 -1.89 28.96
N GLU A 859 -35.09 -2.29 30.21
CA GLU A 859 -33.85 -1.93 30.92
C GLU A 859 -32.60 -2.46 30.19
N GLU A 860 -32.56 -3.76 29.84
CA GLU A 860 -31.46 -4.36 29.06
C GLU A 860 -31.27 -3.64 27.70
N ALA A 861 -32.36 -3.25 27.03
CA ALA A 861 -32.30 -2.52 25.77
C ALA A 861 -31.70 -1.11 25.93
N LEU A 862 -32.06 -0.37 26.99
CA LEU A 862 -31.48 0.94 27.29
C LEU A 862 -29.98 0.81 27.62
N ASP A 863 -29.61 -0.18 28.41
CA ASP A 863 -28.24 -0.50 28.79
C ASP A 863 -27.34 -0.74 27.55
N VAL A 864 -27.83 -1.51 26.57
CA VAL A 864 -27.11 -1.74 25.31
C VAL A 864 -27.05 -0.46 24.46
N LEU A 865 -28.13 0.34 24.38
CA LEU A 865 -28.10 1.63 23.67
C LEU A 865 -27.08 2.60 24.28
N GLN A 866 -27.00 2.67 25.61
CA GLN A 866 -25.98 3.44 26.32
C GLN A 866 -24.58 2.92 26.02
N ARG A 867 -24.32 1.59 26.07
CA ARG A 867 -23.02 1.01 25.71
C ARG A 867 -22.60 1.32 24.27
N VAL A 868 -23.50 1.23 23.30
CA VAL A 868 -23.22 1.44 21.87
C VAL A 868 -22.96 2.92 21.54
N ASN A 869 -23.65 3.84 22.23
CA ASN A 869 -23.65 5.27 21.91
C ASN A 869 -22.91 6.18 22.93
N LYS A 870 -22.29 5.60 23.97
CA LYS A 870 -21.62 6.26 25.11
C LYS A 870 -20.77 7.50 24.80
N ASN A 871 -20.16 7.57 23.62
CA ASN A 871 -19.26 8.64 23.18
C ASN A 871 -19.75 9.36 21.90
N LYS A 872 -21.04 9.28 21.55
CA LYS A 872 -21.59 9.71 20.23
C LYS A 872 -22.92 10.45 20.30
N MET A 873 -23.73 10.15 21.31
CA MET A 873 -25.00 10.79 21.57
C MET A 873 -24.99 11.35 22.98
N THR A 874 -25.69 12.46 23.21
CA THR A 874 -25.97 12.90 24.59
C THR A 874 -26.96 11.93 25.26
N GLU A 875 -26.98 11.88 26.58
CA GLU A 875 -27.87 10.99 27.34
C GLU A 875 -29.35 11.22 26.98
N ALA A 876 -29.74 12.47 26.74
CA ALA A 876 -31.06 12.85 26.24
C ALA A 876 -31.38 12.30 24.84
N GLU A 877 -30.42 12.29 23.91
CA GLU A 877 -30.58 11.67 22.58
C GLU A 877 -30.72 10.14 22.67
N ILE A 878 -30.01 9.50 23.61
CA ILE A 878 -30.09 8.05 23.83
C ILE A 878 -31.47 7.67 24.40
N LEU A 879 -31.99 8.45 25.35
CA LEU A 879 -33.34 8.28 25.90
C LEU A 879 -34.42 8.52 24.83
N ALA A 880 -34.31 9.58 24.03
CA ALA A 880 -35.23 9.84 22.92
C ALA A 880 -35.22 8.72 21.86
N LEU A 881 -34.05 8.15 21.56
CA LEU A 881 -33.93 6.99 20.67
C LEU A 881 -34.55 5.72 21.27
N HIS A 882 -34.45 5.54 22.59
CA HIS A 882 -35.11 4.43 23.30
C HIS A 882 -36.63 4.58 23.25
N GLU A 883 -37.16 5.78 23.48
CA GLU A 883 -38.60 6.09 23.42
C GLU A 883 -39.18 5.96 21.99
N ASP A 884 -38.44 6.37 20.95
CA ASP A 884 -38.79 6.13 19.53
C ASP A 884 -38.88 4.63 19.21
N ILE A 885 -37.96 3.82 19.75
CA ILE A 885 -37.99 2.36 19.60
C ILE A 885 -39.20 1.75 20.34
N LEU A 886 -39.47 2.15 21.58
CA LEU A 886 -40.60 1.64 22.37
C LEU A 886 -41.95 2.02 21.76
N SER A 887 -42.13 3.28 21.35
CA SER A 887 -43.36 3.73 20.70
C SER A 887 -43.60 3.02 19.35
N THR A 888 -42.54 2.77 18.57
CA THR A 888 -42.63 1.94 17.35
C THR A 888 -43.10 0.52 17.67
N ILE A 889 -42.54 -0.13 18.69
CA ILE A 889 -42.90 -1.50 19.09
C ILE A 889 -44.34 -1.57 19.61
N LEU A 890 -44.79 -0.60 20.41
CA LEU A 890 -46.19 -0.51 20.85
C LEU A 890 -47.15 -0.36 19.67
N VAL A 891 -46.77 0.38 18.63
CA VAL A 891 -47.57 0.46 17.38
C VAL A 891 -47.56 -0.88 16.64
N GLU A 892 -46.44 -1.60 16.58
CA GLU A 892 -46.35 -2.94 15.99
C GLU A 892 -47.19 -3.98 16.76
N GLU A 893 -47.22 -3.92 18.09
CA GLU A 893 -48.02 -4.78 18.96
C GLU A 893 -49.53 -4.54 18.78
N ASN A 894 -49.95 -3.25 18.76
CA ASN A 894 -51.34 -2.85 18.51
C ASN A 894 -51.83 -3.16 17.08
N LEU A 895 -50.94 -3.24 16.09
CA LEU A 895 -51.26 -3.64 14.71
C LEU A 895 -51.31 -5.17 14.52
N GLY A 896 -50.77 -5.93 15.46
CA GLY A 896 -50.69 -7.38 15.44
C GLY A 896 -49.59 -7.93 14.52
N ALA A 897 -48.86 -8.94 15.00
CA ALA A 897 -47.82 -9.64 14.25
C ALA A 897 -48.41 -10.42 13.06
N GLY A 898 -48.47 -9.79 11.89
CA GLY A 898 -49.13 -10.28 10.67
C GLY A 898 -48.82 -11.75 10.34
N SER A 899 -49.80 -12.48 9.84
CA SER A 899 -49.75 -13.93 9.61
C SER A 899 -48.89 -14.31 8.40
N TRP A 900 -48.45 -15.57 8.32
CA TRP A 900 -47.80 -16.12 7.12
C TRP A 900 -48.68 -16.01 5.86
N ARG A 901 -50.01 -15.99 6.02
CA ARG A 901 -50.96 -15.76 4.92
C ARG A 901 -50.91 -14.33 4.38
N ASP A 902 -50.52 -13.35 5.19
CA ASP A 902 -50.52 -11.93 4.82
C ASP A 902 -49.35 -11.55 3.89
N LEU A 903 -48.31 -12.39 3.81
CA LEU A 903 -47.25 -12.27 2.80
C LEU A 903 -47.75 -12.47 1.36
N LEU A 904 -48.74 -13.35 1.18
CA LEU A 904 -49.30 -13.70 -0.13
C LEU A 904 -50.62 -12.97 -0.42
N LYS A 905 -51.10 -12.16 0.52
CA LYS A 905 -52.35 -11.41 0.41
C LYS A 905 -52.11 -10.07 -0.30
N ASN A 906 -52.99 -9.74 -1.24
CA ASN A 906 -52.95 -8.48 -1.98
C ASN A 906 -53.60 -7.35 -1.17
N ASP A 907 -53.00 -7.02 -0.02
CA ASP A 907 -53.45 -5.95 0.88
C ASP A 907 -53.23 -4.54 0.30
N ARG A 908 -53.81 -3.51 0.96
CA ARG A 908 -53.69 -2.08 0.58
C ARG A 908 -52.27 -1.58 0.31
N ILE A 909 -51.27 -2.20 0.94
CA ILE A 909 -49.83 -1.86 0.89
C ILE A 909 -49.11 -2.65 -0.25
N GLN A 910 -49.85 -3.45 -1.04
CA GLN A 910 -49.35 -4.38 -2.07
C GLN A 910 -48.30 -5.37 -1.54
N SER A 911 -48.53 -5.94 -0.35
CA SER A 911 -47.60 -6.85 0.34
C SER A 911 -47.16 -8.02 -0.55
N GLN A 912 -48.09 -8.66 -1.26
CA GLN A 912 -47.79 -9.71 -2.26
C GLN A 912 -46.84 -9.23 -3.37
N ARG A 913 -47.04 -8.04 -3.94
CA ARG A 913 -46.19 -7.51 -5.03
C ARG A 913 -44.76 -7.27 -4.55
N ARG A 914 -44.60 -6.63 -3.39
CA ARG A 914 -43.28 -6.38 -2.77
C ARG A 914 -42.55 -7.67 -2.43
N PHE A 915 -43.29 -8.64 -1.90
CA PHE A 915 -42.76 -9.97 -1.61
C PHE A 915 -42.27 -10.69 -2.88
N LEU A 916 -43.06 -10.66 -3.96
CA LEU A 916 -42.65 -11.20 -5.26
C LEU A 916 -41.43 -10.47 -5.86
N ILE A 917 -41.32 -9.15 -5.71
CA ILE A 917 -40.13 -8.39 -6.12
C ILE A 917 -38.90 -8.77 -5.27
N ALA A 918 -39.07 -8.93 -3.95
CA ALA A 918 -38.02 -9.35 -3.03
C ALA A 918 -37.52 -10.79 -3.31
N CYS A 919 -38.40 -11.71 -3.70
CA CYS A 919 -37.98 -13.03 -4.20
C CYS A 919 -37.36 -12.94 -5.60
N GLY A 920 -37.94 -12.14 -6.49
CA GLY A 920 -37.49 -11.95 -7.88
C GLY A 920 -36.04 -11.49 -7.99
N ILE A 921 -35.65 -10.46 -7.22
CA ILE A 921 -34.27 -9.95 -7.27
C ILE A 921 -33.22 -10.99 -6.81
N GLN A 922 -33.57 -11.81 -5.81
CA GLN A 922 -32.73 -12.92 -5.35
C GLN A 922 -32.61 -14.04 -6.39
N ILE A 923 -33.71 -14.34 -7.09
CA ILE A 923 -33.74 -15.31 -8.18
C ILE A 923 -32.88 -14.80 -9.36
N PHE A 924 -33.04 -13.55 -9.77
CA PHE A 924 -32.27 -12.94 -10.86
C PHE A 924 -30.76 -12.96 -10.56
N GLN A 925 -30.35 -12.72 -9.31
CA GLN A 925 -28.94 -12.85 -8.90
C GLN A 925 -28.37 -14.25 -9.18
N GLN A 926 -29.13 -15.30 -8.88
CA GLN A 926 -28.66 -16.69 -9.01
C GLN A 926 -28.62 -17.14 -10.47
N PHE A 927 -29.70 -16.92 -11.19
CA PHE A 927 -29.82 -17.28 -12.60
C PHE A 927 -29.00 -16.37 -13.52
N GLY A 928 -28.50 -15.22 -13.06
CA GLY A 928 -27.71 -14.30 -13.88
C GLY A 928 -26.38 -14.90 -14.37
N GLY A 929 -25.89 -15.96 -13.71
CA GLY A 929 -24.70 -16.73 -14.10
C GLY A 929 -23.49 -16.57 -13.19
N ILE A 930 -23.54 -15.65 -12.20
CA ILE A 930 -22.39 -15.36 -11.32
C ILE A 930 -21.90 -16.59 -10.55
N ASN A 931 -22.79 -17.44 -10.04
CA ASN A 931 -22.39 -18.59 -9.25
C ASN A 931 -21.96 -19.78 -10.12
N ALA A 932 -22.31 -19.82 -11.41
CA ALA A 932 -21.64 -20.72 -12.34
C ALA A 932 -20.15 -20.32 -12.49
N ILE A 933 -19.86 -19.02 -12.59
CA ILE A 933 -18.49 -18.50 -12.72
C ILE A 933 -17.70 -18.64 -11.42
N VAL A 934 -18.25 -18.23 -10.27
CA VAL A 934 -17.52 -18.21 -8.99
C VAL A 934 -17.16 -19.62 -8.48
N TYR A 935 -18.03 -20.61 -8.67
CA TYR A 935 -17.80 -21.99 -8.19
C TYR A 935 -17.07 -22.89 -9.20
N TYR A 936 -17.04 -22.52 -10.48
CA TYR A 936 -16.43 -23.34 -11.54
C TYR A 936 -15.51 -22.53 -12.46
N SER A 937 -14.92 -21.43 -11.98
CA SER A 937 -13.98 -20.59 -12.71
C SER A 937 -12.83 -21.40 -13.29
N GLY A 938 -12.18 -22.24 -12.47
CA GLY A 938 -11.13 -23.16 -12.92
C GLY A 938 -11.61 -24.11 -14.02
N THR A 939 -12.78 -24.74 -13.84
CA THR A 939 -13.40 -25.64 -14.84
C THR A 939 -13.79 -24.91 -16.13
N ILE A 940 -14.22 -23.64 -16.06
CA ILE A 940 -14.55 -22.81 -17.23
C ILE A 940 -13.26 -22.45 -18.00
N PHE A 941 -12.20 -22.03 -17.30
CA PHE A 941 -10.91 -21.76 -17.95
C PHE A 941 -10.31 -23.01 -18.60
N GLU A 942 -10.44 -24.17 -17.95
CA GLU A 942 -9.89 -25.44 -18.43
C GLU A 942 -10.74 -26.06 -19.55
N GLN A 943 -12.05 -26.26 -19.35
CA GLN A 943 -12.91 -27.01 -20.27
C GLN A 943 -13.61 -26.14 -21.33
N SER A 944 -13.95 -24.89 -21.01
CA SER A 944 -14.63 -23.99 -21.99
C SER A 944 -13.65 -23.15 -22.79
N ILE A 945 -12.53 -22.72 -22.18
CA ILE A 945 -11.53 -21.83 -22.82
C ILE A 945 -10.30 -22.62 -23.29
N GLY A 946 -10.04 -23.83 -22.76
CA GLY A 946 -8.95 -24.70 -23.21
C GLY A 946 -7.58 -24.36 -22.62
N LEU A 947 -7.53 -23.66 -21.49
CA LEU A 947 -6.28 -23.32 -20.80
C LEU A 947 -5.76 -24.52 -19.99
N SER A 948 -4.43 -24.65 -19.86
CA SER A 948 -3.82 -25.70 -19.05
C SER A 948 -4.25 -25.59 -17.58
N ALA A 949 -4.33 -26.71 -16.85
CA ALA A 949 -4.81 -26.71 -15.46
C ALA A 949 -4.10 -25.69 -14.54
N HIS A 950 -2.79 -25.50 -14.69
CA HIS A 950 -2.03 -24.47 -13.96
C HIS A 950 -2.48 -23.05 -14.32
N ILE A 951 -2.61 -22.73 -15.61
CA ILE A 951 -3.05 -21.39 -16.06
C ILE A 951 -4.51 -21.16 -15.66
N SER A 952 -5.38 -22.17 -15.74
CA SER A 952 -6.78 -22.12 -15.32
C SER A 952 -6.94 -21.79 -13.82
N SER A 953 -6.15 -22.44 -12.96
CA SER A 953 -6.13 -22.14 -11.52
C SER A 953 -5.57 -20.74 -11.23
N LEU A 954 -4.54 -20.30 -11.98
CA LEU A 954 -3.98 -18.95 -11.84
C LEU A 954 -4.96 -17.86 -12.31
N MET A 955 -5.63 -18.05 -13.45
CA MET A 955 -6.66 -17.15 -13.96
C MET A 955 -7.87 -17.10 -13.03
N SER A 956 -8.25 -18.23 -12.41
CA SER A 956 -9.24 -18.26 -11.33
C SER A 956 -8.82 -17.37 -10.16
N GLY A 957 -7.58 -17.49 -9.66
CA GLY A 957 -7.05 -16.62 -8.60
C GLY A 957 -7.12 -15.13 -8.94
N PHE A 958 -6.73 -14.74 -10.15
CA PHE A 958 -6.84 -13.35 -10.60
C PHE A 958 -8.30 -12.88 -10.76
N LEU A 959 -9.19 -13.72 -11.28
CA LEU A 959 -10.61 -13.39 -11.44
C LEU A 959 -11.29 -13.12 -10.09
N GLN A 960 -10.98 -13.93 -9.07
CA GLN A 960 -11.50 -13.74 -7.72
C GLN A 960 -10.81 -12.58 -6.98
N THR A 961 -9.56 -12.25 -7.33
CA THR A 961 -8.89 -11.03 -6.87
C THR A 961 -9.57 -9.78 -7.44
N TRP A 962 -9.88 -9.77 -8.74
CA TRP A 962 -10.67 -8.72 -9.37
C TRP A 962 -12.05 -8.58 -8.73
N PHE A 963 -12.70 -9.69 -8.38
CA PHE A 963 -14.00 -9.67 -7.70
C PHE A 963 -13.94 -8.98 -6.32
N PHE A 964 -12.83 -9.12 -5.60
CA PHE A 964 -12.59 -8.36 -4.36
C PHE A 964 -12.34 -6.87 -4.65
N VAL A 965 -11.45 -6.54 -5.59
CA VAL A 965 -11.13 -5.13 -5.93
C VAL A 965 -12.34 -4.37 -6.48
N ALA A 966 -13.16 -5.00 -7.34
CA ALA A 966 -14.36 -4.39 -7.91
C ALA A 966 -15.44 -4.10 -6.85
N SER A 967 -15.45 -4.80 -5.71
CA SER A 967 -16.48 -4.63 -4.68
C SER A 967 -16.41 -3.33 -3.89
N PHE A 968 -15.29 -2.61 -3.96
CA PHE A 968 -15.16 -1.24 -3.43
C PHE A 968 -15.86 -0.20 -4.31
N ILE A 969 -16.12 -0.48 -5.59
CA ILE A 969 -16.78 0.47 -6.50
C ILE A 969 -18.22 0.80 -6.05
N PRO A 970 -19.10 -0.19 -5.72
CA PRO A 970 -20.41 0.06 -5.11
C PRO A 970 -20.44 1.06 -3.95
N TRP A 971 -19.40 1.09 -3.10
CA TRP A 971 -19.36 1.92 -1.90
C TRP A 971 -19.45 3.42 -2.21
N PHE A 972 -18.99 3.85 -3.39
CA PHE A 972 -19.14 5.24 -3.85
C PHE A 972 -20.37 5.46 -4.75
N LEU A 973 -20.85 4.43 -5.44
CA LEU A 973 -21.85 4.55 -6.50
C LEU A 973 -23.29 4.36 -6.01
N ILE A 974 -23.54 3.45 -5.05
CA ILE A 974 -24.90 2.99 -4.73
C ILE A 974 -25.84 4.10 -4.23
N ASP A 975 -25.31 5.02 -3.42
CA ASP A 975 -26.06 6.17 -2.87
C ASP A 975 -25.94 7.43 -3.75
N ARG A 976 -25.00 7.46 -4.72
CA ARG A 976 -24.82 8.56 -5.68
C ARG A 976 -25.61 8.41 -6.98
N ILE A 977 -25.87 7.17 -7.43
CA ILE A 977 -26.58 6.89 -8.67
C ILE A 977 -28.03 6.46 -8.40
N GLY A 978 -28.27 5.62 -7.38
CA GLY A 978 -29.58 4.99 -7.13
C GLY A 978 -29.61 3.53 -7.57
N ARG A 979 -30.56 2.77 -7.03
CA ARG A 979 -30.60 1.31 -7.14
C ARG A 979 -31.07 0.85 -8.53
N ARG A 980 -32.11 1.48 -9.09
CA ARG A 980 -32.73 1.08 -10.37
C ARG A 980 -31.82 1.38 -11.58
N PRO A 981 -31.17 2.55 -11.72
CA PRO A 981 -30.23 2.79 -12.81
C PRO A 981 -28.99 1.88 -12.77
N LEU A 982 -28.49 1.52 -11.58
CA LEU A 982 -27.38 0.58 -11.43
C LEU A 982 -27.78 -0.84 -11.87
N LEU A 983 -28.95 -1.33 -11.48
CA LEU A 983 -29.46 -2.63 -11.96
C LEU A 983 -29.63 -2.65 -13.48
N LEU A 984 -30.27 -1.63 -14.06
CA LEU A 984 -30.56 -1.56 -15.51
C LEU A 984 -29.30 -1.44 -16.37
N SER A 985 -28.32 -0.61 -15.97
CA SER A 985 -27.07 -0.46 -16.72
C SER A 985 -26.20 -1.71 -16.65
N MET A 986 -26.05 -2.29 -15.46
CA MET A 986 -25.19 -3.46 -15.28
C MET A 986 -25.80 -4.76 -15.84
N ILE A 987 -27.14 -4.94 -15.80
CA ILE A 987 -27.76 -6.12 -16.42
C ILE A 987 -27.61 -6.10 -17.95
N ALA A 988 -27.69 -4.93 -18.59
CA ALA A 988 -27.46 -4.77 -20.02
C ALA A 988 -26.03 -5.19 -20.40
N ILE A 989 -25.04 -4.77 -19.61
CA ILE A 989 -23.63 -5.17 -19.78
C ILE A 989 -23.47 -6.69 -19.58
N MET A 990 -24.06 -7.26 -18.53
CA MET A 990 -24.02 -8.71 -18.26
C MET A 990 -24.63 -9.53 -19.40
N ALA A 991 -25.75 -9.07 -19.98
CA ALA A 991 -26.39 -9.72 -21.13
C ALA A 991 -25.50 -9.68 -22.39
N ALA A 992 -24.98 -8.49 -22.74
CA ALA A 992 -24.09 -8.30 -23.89
C ALA A 992 -22.80 -9.12 -23.75
N VAL A 993 -22.19 -9.13 -22.56
CA VAL A 993 -21.00 -9.91 -22.25
C VAL A 993 -21.26 -11.42 -22.37
N MET A 994 -22.39 -11.93 -21.89
CA MET A 994 -22.71 -13.36 -22.01
C MET A 994 -22.96 -13.78 -23.47
N ALA A 995 -23.53 -12.90 -24.30
CA ALA A 995 -23.65 -13.14 -25.74
C ALA A 995 -22.27 -13.17 -26.43
N ILE A 996 -21.37 -12.24 -26.07
CA ILE A 996 -19.98 -12.23 -26.56
C ILE A 996 -19.23 -13.49 -26.10
N GLN A 997 -19.40 -13.91 -24.84
CA GLN A 997 -18.78 -15.12 -24.30
C GLN A 997 -19.25 -16.37 -25.07
N ALA A 998 -20.54 -16.48 -25.37
CA ALA A 998 -21.07 -17.57 -26.20
C ALA A 998 -20.39 -17.61 -27.59
N ALA A 999 -20.27 -16.45 -28.25
CA ALA A 999 -19.64 -16.34 -29.56
C ALA A 999 -18.13 -16.64 -29.53
N LEU A 1000 -17.40 -16.20 -28.50
CA LEU A 1000 -15.97 -16.48 -28.35
C LEU A 1000 -15.73 -17.97 -28.02
N THR A 1001 -16.51 -18.56 -27.12
CA THR A 1001 -16.39 -20.00 -26.80
C THR A 1001 -16.73 -20.88 -28.01
N TYR A 1002 -17.67 -20.47 -28.87
CA TYR A 1002 -17.95 -21.16 -30.13
C TYR A 1002 -16.69 -21.25 -31.03
N GLN A 1003 -15.94 -20.15 -31.18
CA GLN A 1003 -14.73 -20.11 -32.01
C GLN A 1003 -13.60 -21.01 -31.48
N ILE A 1004 -13.53 -21.17 -30.15
CA ILE A 1004 -12.59 -22.06 -29.46
C ILE A 1004 -12.98 -23.52 -29.71
N GLN A 1005 -14.23 -23.88 -29.41
CA GLN A 1005 -14.71 -25.28 -29.48
C GLN A 1005 -14.70 -25.86 -30.90
N HIS A 1006 -14.77 -25.02 -31.94
CA HIS A 1006 -14.66 -25.44 -33.35
C HIS A 1006 -13.24 -25.30 -33.93
N ASN A 1007 -12.22 -25.06 -33.10
CA ASN A 1007 -10.80 -24.98 -33.50
C ASN A 1007 -10.54 -24.08 -34.71
N THR A 1008 -11.19 -22.92 -34.75
CA THR A 1008 -11.01 -21.96 -35.84
C THR A 1008 -9.62 -21.28 -35.80
N VAL A 1009 -9.20 -20.66 -36.90
CA VAL A 1009 -7.90 -19.94 -37.01
C VAL A 1009 -7.73 -18.84 -35.94
N ILE A 1010 -8.83 -18.37 -35.35
CA ILE A 1010 -8.86 -17.30 -34.33
C ILE A 1010 -8.98 -17.87 -32.91
N ALA A 1011 -9.16 -19.19 -32.72
CA ALA A 1011 -9.43 -19.85 -31.44
C ALA A 1011 -8.53 -19.39 -30.28
N TYR A 1012 -7.20 -19.32 -30.49
CA TYR A 1012 -6.26 -18.87 -29.46
C TYR A 1012 -6.50 -17.40 -29.02
N LYS A 1013 -6.76 -16.49 -29.97
CA LYS A 1013 -7.10 -15.09 -29.68
C LYS A 1013 -8.47 -14.99 -29.02
N SER A 1014 -9.43 -15.80 -29.46
CA SER A 1014 -10.76 -15.90 -28.87
C SER A 1014 -10.72 -16.40 -27.43
N GLY A 1015 -9.78 -17.31 -27.09
CA GLY A 1015 -9.55 -17.77 -25.71
C GLY A 1015 -9.10 -16.67 -24.76
N ILE A 1016 -8.16 -15.82 -25.19
CA ILE A 1016 -7.71 -14.65 -24.40
C ILE A 1016 -8.87 -13.65 -24.23
N ALA A 1017 -9.64 -13.38 -25.29
CA ALA A 1017 -10.81 -12.51 -25.21
C ALA A 1017 -11.92 -13.08 -24.31
N ALA A 1018 -12.16 -14.39 -24.35
CA ALA A 1018 -13.12 -15.09 -23.51
C ALA A 1018 -12.71 -15.06 -22.03
N ALA A 1019 -11.40 -15.17 -21.75
CA ALA A 1019 -10.89 -14.97 -20.40
C ALA A 1019 -11.15 -13.53 -19.92
N ALA A 1020 -10.80 -12.51 -20.73
CA ALA A 1020 -10.98 -11.11 -20.37
C ALA A 1020 -12.45 -10.71 -20.16
N ILE A 1021 -13.39 -11.21 -20.97
CA ILE A 1021 -14.80 -10.83 -20.87
C ILE A 1021 -15.46 -11.39 -19.59
N LEU A 1022 -14.96 -12.49 -19.00
CA LEU A 1022 -15.39 -12.99 -17.70
C LEU A 1022 -15.07 -11.99 -16.56
N PHE A 1023 -13.94 -11.27 -16.63
CA PHE A 1023 -13.65 -10.18 -15.68
C PHE A 1023 -14.67 -9.03 -15.83
N VAL A 1024 -15.03 -8.67 -17.07
CA VAL A 1024 -16.04 -7.62 -17.33
C VAL A 1024 -17.41 -8.05 -16.78
N PHE A 1025 -17.82 -9.31 -17.00
CA PHE A 1025 -19.05 -9.86 -16.44
C PHE A 1025 -19.08 -9.75 -14.91
N GLN A 1026 -18.03 -10.22 -14.26
CA GLN A 1026 -17.95 -10.27 -12.80
C GLN A 1026 -17.88 -8.86 -12.21
N GLY A 1027 -17.19 -7.92 -12.88
CA GLY A 1027 -17.18 -6.50 -12.53
C GLY A 1027 -18.58 -5.87 -12.60
N ALA A 1028 -19.30 -6.06 -13.72
CA ALA A 1028 -20.66 -5.53 -13.88
C ALA A 1028 -21.64 -6.08 -12.82
N PHE A 1029 -21.60 -7.40 -12.58
CA PHE A 1029 -22.38 -8.03 -11.52
C PHE A 1029 -22.08 -7.41 -10.14
N THR A 1030 -20.79 -7.18 -9.84
CA THR A 1030 -20.33 -6.62 -8.56
C THR A 1030 -20.84 -5.19 -8.35
N ILE A 1031 -20.77 -4.37 -9.41
CA ILE A 1031 -21.18 -2.96 -9.36
C ILE A 1031 -22.69 -2.80 -9.20
N GLY A 1032 -23.48 -3.63 -9.91
CA GLY A 1032 -24.95 -3.48 -9.97
C GLY A 1032 -25.73 -4.37 -9.01
N PHE A 1033 -25.50 -5.69 -9.07
CA PHE A 1033 -26.35 -6.66 -8.40
C PHE A 1033 -25.87 -7.00 -6.99
N GLN A 1034 -24.57 -7.20 -6.78
CA GLN A 1034 -24.07 -7.78 -5.53
C GLN A 1034 -24.57 -7.06 -4.28
N ALA A 1035 -24.51 -5.73 -4.23
CA ALA A 1035 -25.02 -4.95 -3.11
C ALA A 1035 -26.55 -4.80 -3.13
N THR A 1036 -27.11 -4.45 -4.28
CA THR A 1036 -28.52 -4.11 -4.42
C THR A 1036 -29.45 -5.27 -4.08
N VAL A 1037 -29.08 -6.52 -4.41
CA VAL A 1037 -29.90 -7.72 -4.16
C VAL A 1037 -30.18 -7.95 -2.67
N TRP A 1038 -29.26 -7.60 -1.77
CA TRP A 1038 -29.43 -7.79 -0.33
C TRP A 1038 -30.04 -6.57 0.36
N VAL A 1039 -29.73 -5.36 -0.13
CA VAL A 1039 -30.32 -4.12 0.39
C VAL A 1039 -31.81 -4.02 0.03
N TYR A 1040 -32.17 -4.26 -1.22
CA TYR A 1040 -33.48 -3.92 -1.78
C TYR A 1040 -34.67 -4.67 -1.15
N PRO A 1041 -34.64 -6.00 -0.88
CA PRO A 1041 -35.68 -6.68 -0.10
C PRO A 1041 -35.93 -6.03 1.26
N SER A 1042 -34.86 -5.54 1.90
CA SER A 1042 -34.90 -4.96 3.24
C SER A 1042 -35.34 -3.48 3.26
N GLU A 1043 -35.44 -2.85 2.09
CA GLU A 1043 -36.04 -1.53 1.86
C GLU A 1043 -37.53 -1.65 1.47
N ILE A 1044 -37.89 -2.57 0.56
CA ILE A 1044 -39.26 -2.66 0.02
C ILE A 1044 -40.26 -3.45 0.89
N LEU A 1045 -39.80 -4.39 1.72
CA LEU A 1045 -40.72 -5.21 2.53
C LEU A 1045 -41.31 -4.39 3.69
N PRO A 1046 -42.65 -4.40 3.88
CA PRO A 1046 -43.32 -3.61 4.91
C PRO A 1046 -42.94 -4.14 6.30
N LEU A 1047 -42.79 -3.24 7.26
CA LEU A 1047 -42.25 -3.49 8.62
C LEU A 1047 -42.79 -4.79 9.24
N ARG A 1048 -44.12 -4.88 9.42
CA ARG A 1048 -44.84 -6.04 9.98
C ARG A 1048 -44.59 -7.42 9.34
N LEU A 1049 -44.05 -7.47 8.11
CA LEU A 1049 -43.76 -8.71 7.38
C LEU A 1049 -42.28 -8.85 6.98
N ARG A 1050 -41.42 -7.88 7.34
CA ARG A 1050 -40.07 -7.76 6.82
C ARG A 1050 -39.18 -8.94 7.13
N GLN A 1051 -39.19 -9.42 8.38
CA GLN A 1051 -38.36 -10.56 8.80
C GLN A 1051 -38.75 -11.84 8.04
N ARG A 1052 -40.03 -12.22 8.09
CA ARG A 1052 -40.52 -13.44 7.40
C ARG A 1052 -40.34 -13.35 5.88
N GLY A 1053 -40.65 -12.20 5.29
CA GLY A 1053 -40.45 -11.95 3.85
C GLY A 1053 -38.97 -12.03 3.44
N SER A 1054 -38.06 -11.47 4.25
CA SER A 1054 -36.62 -11.51 4.03
C SER A 1054 -36.06 -12.93 4.14
N SER A 1055 -36.50 -13.72 5.13
CA SER A 1055 -36.08 -15.12 5.27
C SER A 1055 -36.53 -15.99 4.10
N ILE A 1056 -37.77 -15.84 3.59
CA ILE A 1056 -38.22 -16.60 2.41
C ILE A 1056 -37.54 -16.11 1.12
N SER A 1057 -37.30 -14.80 0.99
CA SER A 1057 -36.48 -14.23 -0.09
C SER A 1057 -35.07 -14.84 -0.10
N THR A 1058 -34.45 -15.01 1.07
CA THR A 1058 -33.15 -15.69 1.25
C THR A 1058 -33.24 -17.20 0.98
N ALA A 1059 -34.34 -17.86 1.36
CA ALA A 1059 -34.57 -19.26 1.02
C ALA A 1059 -34.70 -19.47 -0.51
N ALA A 1060 -35.38 -18.56 -1.22
CA ALA A 1060 -35.46 -18.54 -2.68
C ALA A 1060 -34.08 -18.35 -3.34
N ASN A 1061 -33.19 -17.55 -2.74
CA ASN A 1061 -31.80 -17.44 -3.16
C ASN A 1061 -31.07 -18.80 -3.10
N TRP A 1062 -31.12 -19.49 -1.95
CA TRP A 1062 -30.37 -20.73 -1.74
C TRP A 1062 -30.87 -21.93 -2.57
N ILE A 1063 -32.19 -22.07 -2.78
CA ILE A 1063 -32.72 -23.15 -3.63
C ILE A 1063 -32.39 -22.94 -5.11
N CYS A 1064 -32.38 -21.69 -5.58
CA CYS A 1064 -31.97 -21.36 -6.96
C CYS A 1064 -30.44 -21.50 -7.13
N ASN A 1065 -29.65 -21.17 -6.10
CA ASN A 1065 -28.22 -21.42 -6.06
C ASN A 1065 -27.90 -22.92 -6.24
N PHE A 1066 -28.54 -23.78 -5.44
CA PHE A 1066 -28.42 -25.24 -5.57
C PHE A 1066 -28.68 -25.69 -7.01
N MET A 1067 -29.76 -25.22 -7.63
CA MET A 1067 -30.12 -25.63 -8.98
C MET A 1067 -29.09 -25.20 -10.04
N ILE A 1068 -28.66 -23.94 -10.05
CA ILE A 1068 -27.66 -23.44 -11.01
C ILE A 1068 -26.30 -24.13 -10.83
N VAL A 1069 -25.82 -24.27 -9.58
CA VAL A 1069 -24.53 -24.90 -9.28
C VAL A 1069 -24.55 -26.39 -9.63
N LYS A 1070 -25.68 -27.09 -9.44
CA LYS A 1070 -25.83 -28.50 -9.84
C LYS A 1070 -25.85 -28.69 -11.36
N ILE A 1071 -26.52 -27.81 -12.09
CA ILE A 1071 -26.68 -27.91 -13.56
C ILE A 1071 -25.38 -27.54 -14.29
N THR A 1072 -24.59 -26.60 -13.76
CA THR A 1072 -23.44 -25.98 -14.46
C THR A 1072 -22.44 -26.99 -15.05
N PRO A 1073 -21.86 -27.96 -14.31
CA PRO A 1073 -20.88 -28.89 -14.88
C PRO A 1073 -21.46 -29.80 -15.97
N HIS A 1074 -22.73 -30.20 -15.81
CA HIS A 1074 -23.42 -31.03 -16.79
C HIS A 1074 -23.78 -30.25 -18.06
N ALA A 1075 -24.14 -28.97 -17.92
CA ALA A 1075 -24.39 -28.08 -19.05
C ALA A 1075 -23.11 -27.76 -19.83
N ILE A 1076 -22.00 -27.44 -19.16
CA ILE A 1076 -20.70 -27.21 -19.82
C ILE A 1076 -20.28 -28.43 -20.65
N ALA A 1077 -20.41 -29.65 -20.08
CA ALA A 1077 -20.06 -30.88 -20.77
C ALA A 1077 -20.94 -31.22 -21.99
N ASN A 1078 -22.25 -30.97 -21.92
CA ASN A 1078 -23.21 -31.44 -22.94
C ASN A 1078 -23.60 -30.37 -23.98
N ILE A 1079 -23.67 -29.09 -23.59
CA ILE A 1079 -24.13 -28.00 -24.48
C ILE A 1079 -23.06 -26.94 -24.75
N GLY A 1080 -21.89 -27.01 -24.09
CA GLY A 1080 -20.71 -26.20 -24.39
C GLY A 1080 -21.01 -24.70 -24.44
N TRP A 1081 -20.60 -24.04 -25.52
CA TRP A 1081 -20.82 -22.61 -25.77
C TRP A 1081 -22.29 -22.16 -25.64
N ARG A 1082 -23.28 -23.05 -25.90
CA ARG A 1082 -24.71 -22.72 -25.80
C ARG A 1082 -25.17 -22.44 -24.36
N PHE A 1083 -24.41 -22.89 -23.36
CA PHE A 1083 -24.66 -22.60 -21.94
C PHE A 1083 -24.72 -21.08 -21.67
N TYR A 1084 -23.81 -20.30 -22.27
CA TYR A 1084 -23.75 -18.85 -22.07
C TYR A 1084 -24.93 -18.09 -22.71
N ILE A 1085 -25.55 -18.65 -23.77
CA ILE A 1085 -26.75 -18.07 -24.40
C ILE A 1085 -27.92 -18.03 -23.40
N ILE A 1086 -28.05 -19.04 -22.54
CA ILE A 1086 -29.09 -19.11 -21.51
C ILE A 1086 -29.00 -17.87 -20.60
N PHE A 1087 -27.80 -17.53 -20.15
CA PHE A 1087 -27.57 -16.33 -19.34
C PHE A 1087 -27.76 -15.03 -20.14
N ALA A 1088 -27.35 -14.98 -21.41
CA ALA A 1088 -27.59 -13.80 -22.25
C ALA A 1088 -29.09 -13.50 -22.40
N VAL A 1089 -29.90 -14.53 -22.70
CA VAL A 1089 -31.37 -14.41 -22.84
C VAL A 1089 -32.03 -14.04 -21.52
N LEU A 1090 -31.67 -14.71 -20.41
CA LEU A 1090 -32.26 -14.42 -19.09
C LEU A 1090 -31.96 -12.99 -18.61
N ASN A 1091 -30.70 -12.55 -18.70
CA ASN A 1091 -30.35 -11.18 -18.33
C ASN A 1091 -31.05 -10.14 -19.24
N THR A 1092 -31.22 -10.43 -20.53
CA THR A 1092 -31.97 -9.57 -21.45
C THR A 1092 -33.46 -9.50 -21.08
N LEU A 1093 -34.07 -10.63 -20.72
CA LEU A 1093 -35.50 -10.72 -20.37
C LEU A 1093 -35.84 -10.01 -19.06
N TRP A 1094 -34.92 -9.93 -18.10
CA TRP A 1094 -35.17 -9.18 -16.86
C TRP A 1094 -34.99 -7.67 -17.00
N LEU A 1095 -34.32 -7.17 -18.04
CA LEU A 1095 -34.17 -5.74 -18.28
C LEU A 1095 -35.53 -4.99 -18.35
N PRO A 1096 -36.53 -5.41 -19.15
CA PRO A 1096 -37.86 -4.81 -19.11
C PRO A 1096 -38.60 -5.08 -17.79
N ILE A 1097 -38.38 -6.23 -17.13
CA ILE A 1097 -39.03 -6.52 -15.84
C ILE A 1097 -38.55 -5.56 -14.74
N ILE A 1098 -37.24 -5.32 -14.65
CA ILE A 1098 -36.65 -4.34 -13.73
C ILE A 1098 -37.10 -2.93 -14.13
N TYR A 1099 -37.21 -2.63 -15.42
CA TYR A 1099 -37.69 -1.33 -15.87
C TYR A 1099 -39.14 -1.07 -15.43
N PHE A 1100 -40.08 -2.00 -15.63
CA PHE A 1100 -41.51 -1.77 -15.34
C PHE A 1100 -41.93 -2.04 -13.88
N PHE A 1101 -41.30 -2.99 -13.18
CA PHE A 1101 -41.82 -3.46 -11.88
C PHE A 1101 -41.04 -2.99 -10.66
N PHE A 1102 -39.79 -2.56 -10.80
CA PHE A 1102 -38.92 -2.17 -9.68
C PHE A 1102 -38.91 -0.64 -9.50
N PRO A 1103 -39.48 -0.10 -8.41
CA PRO A 1103 -39.33 1.32 -8.08
C PRO A 1103 -37.90 1.66 -7.61
N GLU A 1104 -37.53 2.94 -7.71
CA GLU A 1104 -36.33 3.47 -7.09
C GLU A 1104 -36.57 3.73 -5.59
N THR A 1105 -35.62 3.33 -4.74
CA THR A 1105 -35.71 3.43 -3.27
C THR A 1105 -34.76 4.47 -2.67
N ARG A 1106 -33.89 5.08 -3.49
CA ARG A 1106 -32.90 6.07 -3.07
C ARG A 1106 -33.52 7.24 -2.29
N GLY A 1107 -33.04 7.44 -1.06
CA GLY A 1107 -33.31 8.64 -0.26
C GLY A 1107 -34.66 8.67 0.46
N LEU A 1108 -35.44 7.60 0.39
CA LEU A 1108 -36.76 7.49 1.03
C LEU A 1108 -36.64 6.91 2.44
N GLN A 1109 -37.49 7.37 3.36
CA GLN A 1109 -37.66 6.73 4.67
C GLN A 1109 -38.37 5.37 4.48
N LEU A 1110 -38.15 4.41 5.39
CA LEU A 1110 -38.74 3.06 5.26
C LEU A 1110 -40.28 3.09 5.35
N GLU A 1111 -40.78 4.13 6.02
CA GLU A 1111 -42.16 4.51 6.23
C GLU A 1111 -42.73 5.23 4.98
N ASP A 1112 -41.90 5.98 4.24
CA ASP A 1112 -42.26 6.61 2.96
C ASP A 1112 -42.30 5.62 1.80
N VAL A 1113 -41.52 4.54 1.86
CA VAL A 1113 -41.65 3.42 0.90
C VAL A 1113 -43.06 2.83 0.94
N ASP A 1114 -43.80 2.98 2.04
CA ASP A 1114 -45.20 2.55 2.09
C ASP A 1114 -46.15 3.38 1.20
N ARG A 1115 -45.80 4.64 0.93
CA ARG A 1115 -46.54 5.53 0.03
C ARG A 1115 -46.38 5.13 -1.45
N LEU A 1116 -45.20 4.64 -1.84
CA LEU A 1116 -44.87 4.22 -3.22
C LEU A 1116 -45.66 3.01 -3.76
N PHE A 1117 -46.30 2.24 -2.88
CA PHE A 1117 -47.12 1.10 -3.26
C PHE A 1117 -48.58 1.21 -2.78
N ALA A 1118 -48.97 2.31 -2.15
CA ALA A 1118 -50.38 2.59 -1.89
C ALA A 1118 -51.13 2.76 -3.23
N LYS A 1119 -52.43 2.44 -3.27
CA LYS A 1119 -53.27 2.78 -4.43
C LYS A 1119 -53.82 4.19 -4.25
N ASP A 1120 -53.59 5.06 -5.22
CA ASP A 1120 -54.25 6.36 -5.30
C ASP A 1120 -55.79 6.16 -5.39
N GLY A 1121 -56.53 6.65 -4.38
CA GLY A 1121 -57.99 6.58 -4.38
C GLY A 1121 -58.66 6.82 -3.03
N ASP A 1122 -58.17 6.20 -1.95
CA ASP A 1122 -58.87 6.18 -0.65
C ASP A 1122 -58.14 6.97 0.45
N GLY A 1123 -58.90 7.69 1.27
CA GLY A 1123 -58.42 8.73 2.19
C GLY A 1123 -57.35 8.30 3.20
N VAL A 1124 -56.39 9.22 3.41
CA VAL A 1124 -55.22 9.05 4.29
C VAL A 1124 -55.61 8.84 5.76
N PHE A 1125 -55.18 7.72 6.34
CA PHE A 1125 -55.10 7.59 7.80
C PHE A 1125 -53.88 8.40 8.28
N ARG A 1126 -54.12 9.60 8.84
CA ARG A 1126 -53.06 10.43 9.42
C ARG A 1126 -52.53 9.75 10.69
N LEU A 1127 -51.31 9.22 10.66
CA LEU A 1127 -50.56 8.93 11.87
C LEU A 1127 -50.03 10.26 12.44
N PRO A 1128 -50.27 10.57 13.73
CA PRO A 1128 -50.00 11.90 14.29
C PRO A 1128 -48.57 12.02 14.83
N PHE A 1129 -47.57 12.14 13.94
CA PHE A 1129 -46.19 12.45 14.35
C PHE A 1129 -45.57 13.61 13.55
N ALA A 1130 -45.56 14.77 14.21
CA ALA A 1130 -44.69 15.94 14.06
C ALA A 1130 -44.30 16.45 12.65
N ASP A 1131 -44.92 17.57 12.26
CA ASP A 1131 -44.33 18.54 11.31
C ASP A 1131 -42.98 19.07 11.83
N LYS A 1132 -41.86 18.69 11.19
CA LYS A 1132 -40.64 19.50 11.13
C LYS A 1132 -39.90 19.33 9.81
N GLY A 1133 -39.96 20.36 8.95
CA GLY A 1133 -39.00 20.55 7.85
C GLY A 1133 -39.50 20.13 6.47
N THR A 1134 -39.95 21.12 5.71
CA THR A 1134 -40.19 21.12 4.25
C THR A 1134 -39.34 20.13 3.44
N VAL A 1135 -40.01 19.14 2.83
CA VAL A 1135 -39.49 18.41 1.67
C VAL A 1135 -40.19 18.93 0.42
N ASN A 1136 -39.41 19.42 -0.55
CA ASN A 1136 -39.96 19.90 -1.82
C ASN A 1136 -40.67 18.76 -2.56
N THR A 1137 -41.90 19.01 -2.98
CA THR A 1137 -42.64 18.17 -3.91
C THR A 1137 -41.87 18.06 -5.24
N VAL A 1138 -41.27 16.90 -5.51
CA VAL A 1138 -40.76 16.58 -6.84
C VAL A 1138 -41.93 16.06 -7.67
N GLU A 1139 -42.30 16.80 -8.71
CA GLU A 1139 -43.34 16.39 -9.64
C GLU A 1139 -42.96 15.09 -10.36
N VAL A 1140 -43.84 14.09 -10.28
CA VAL A 1140 -43.71 12.87 -11.09
C VAL A 1140 -44.26 13.17 -12.50
N SER A 1141 -43.41 13.77 -13.33
CA SER A 1141 -43.68 13.85 -14.77
C SER A 1141 -43.63 12.44 -15.38
N ARG A 1142 -44.76 11.99 -15.94
CA ARG A 1142 -44.81 10.77 -16.75
C ARG A 1142 -44.18 11.02 -18.12
N ALA A 1143 -43.15 10.25 -18.45
CA ALA A 1143 -42.67 10.00 -19.81
C ALA A 1143 -42.16 8.54 -19.88
#